data_AF-Q3MB26-F1
#
_entry.id   AF-Q3MB26-F1
#
_cell.length_a   1.000
_cell.length_b   1.000
_cell.length_c   1.000
_cell.angle_alpha   90.00
_cell.angle_beta   90.00
_cell.angle_gamma   90.00
#
_symmetry.space_group_name_H-M   'P 1'
#
loop_
_entity.id
_entity.type
_entity.pdbx_description
1 polymer ?
#
loop_
_entity_poly.entity_id
_entity_poly.type
_entity_poly.pdbx_seq_one_letter_code
_entity_poly.pdbx_strand_id
1 'polypeptide(L)'
;MTYRKKLIEVALPLEVINQESAREKSIRHGHPSTLHLWWARRPLAACRAVLFASLVDDPSSHPDQFPTEEAQKQERERLFEIIEQLVKWENVNNQEVLEKAKAEILKSTNNNPPPVLDPFCGGGSIPLEAQRLGLEAHGSDINPVAVLITKALIEIPPKFANQPPVNPESRKKSLKTQKWFGAQGLAEDVRYYGQWMRDEAFKRIGHLYPKVDLPQEYGGGEATVIAWLWARTVKCPNPACGAKMPLVRSFALSTKKGKEAWVEPIVDNTQQPPVISFHVKTGKGKPPEGTVSRKGAVCVCCATPVSLDYIRSEGKAGRMSAKLMAIVAEGDHGRVYLSANEKHEAIAAKSLPEWKPEASLPDNTRDIRPQIYGMPTYGDLFTQRQLVALNVFSELIYEVRKKVITDVLSTGGVNDGLTLCEGGIGATAYGDVIATYLAFAIDKLADYCSSICTWNSGRDNIRDTFARQAIPMSWDFAETNPFSNSSGNFTLGIEQSAQVLNKVPACKKAKIAQKDATTNKIEAPLVLCTDPPYYDNIGYADLSDFFYVWLRRSLGSIYPDIFKTLLVPKEKELVATPYRFNGNKEKAKVFFEQNLSNAFTRMREAAHCDYPLSIFYAFKQTEVDEDNELDGNGVKAIASTGWETMLEGLIKAGFTITGTLPMRTERSSRTVSLNSNALATSIVLICRPRPETAPSTTRRQFVNYLKRELPDALQKLQQGNIAPVDLAQASIGPGMAIYSRYSKVLESDGTSMSVRTALQLINQTLDEFLAEQEGEFDAETRFALIWFEHVH
;
A
#
# COMPACT_ATOMS: atom_id res chain seq x y z
N MET A 1 -7.07 1.51 39.53
CA MET A 1 -6.95 2.90 39.03
C MET A 1 -8.03 3.09 37.98
N THR A 2 -8.92 4.06 38.15
CA THR A 2 -9.90 4.44 37.14
C THR A 2 -9.24 5.40 36.17
N TYR A 3 -8.83 4.89 35.00
CA TYR A 3 -8.38 5.74 33.90
C TYR A 3 -9.56 6.55 33.34
N ARG A 4 -9.28 7.67 32.67
CA ARG A 4 -10.29 8.39 31.89
C ARG A 4 -10.57 7.62 30.60
N LYS A 5 -11.83 7.22 30.38
CA LYS A 5 -12.26 6.62 29.12
C LYS A 5 -12.02 7.60 27.99
N LYS A 6 -11.44 7.10 26.90
CA LYS A 6 -11.21 7.86 25.68
C LYS A 6 -12.35 7.67 24.70
N LEU A 7 -12.53 8.62 23.80
CA LEU A 7 -13.63 8.59 22.82
C LEU A 7 -13.62 7.29 21.98
N ILE A 8 -12.42 6.80 21.64
CA ILE A 8 -12.20 5.54 20.90
C ILE A 8 -12.78 4.30 21.60
N GLU A 9 -12.99 4.34 22.92
CA GLU A 9 -13.51 3.22 23.70
C GLU A 9 -15.04 3.20 23.81
N VAL A 10 -15.72 4.20 23.24
CA VAL A 10 -17.17 4.38 23.38
C VAL A 10 -17.85 4.35 22.02
N ALA A 11 -17.64 5.36 21.17
CA ALA A 11 -18.28 5.48 19.87
C ALA A 11 -17.53 6.46 18.95
N LEU A 12 -17.69 6.29 17.64
CA LEU A 12 -17.16 7.17 16.59
C LEU A 12 -18.16 7.30 15.44
N PRO A 13 -18.09 8.37 14.62
CA PRO A 13 -18.89 8.49 13.39
C PRO A 13 -18.34 7.58 12.28
N LEU A 14 -18.47 6.26 12.46
CA LEU A 14 -17.85 5.23 11.62
C LEU A 14 -18.31 5.30 10.16
N GLU A 15 -19.58 5.64 9.90
CA GLU A 15 -20.10 5.80 8.54
C GLU A 15 -19.30 6.84 7.75
N VAL A 16 -19.11 8.03 8.32
CA VAL A 16 -18.37 9.14 7.69
C VAL A 16 -16.89 8.79 7.54
N ILE A 17 -16.28 8.19 8.57
CA ILE A 17 -14.89 7.73 8.51
C ILE A 17 -14.70 6.72 7.36
N ASN A 18 -15.62 5.76 7.24
CA ASN A 18 -15.58 4.71 6.22
C ASN A 18 -15.82 5.26 4.81
N GLN A 19 -16.75 6.20 4.65
CA GLN A 19 -17.01 6.86 3.38
C GLN A 19 -15.77 7.63 2.89
N GLU A 20 -15.15 8.44 3.74
CA GLU A 20 -13.95 9.20 3.36
C GLU A 20 -12.74 8.29 3.16
N SER A 21 -12.59 7.23 3.96
CA SER A 21 -11.55 6.20 3.78
C SER A 21 -11.65 5.48 2.42
N ALA A 22 -12.88 5.23 1.94
CA ALA A 22 -13.10 4.66 0.61
C ALA A 22 -12.82 5.69 -0.50
N ARG A 23 -13.24 6.95 -0.30
CA ARG A 23 -13.06 8.05 -1.25
C ARG A 23 -11.59 8.36 -1.49
N GLU A 24 -10.76 8.40 -0.44
CA GLU A 24 -9.34 8.77 -0.56
C GLU A 24 -8.52 7.83 -1.46
N LYS A 25 -8.92 6.56 -1.60
CA LYS A 25 -8.26 5.59 -2.49
C LYS A 25 -8.28 5.99 -3.97
N SER A 26 -9.12 6.95 -4.36
CA SER A 26 -9.20 7.50 -5.72
C SER A 26 -8.36 8.76 -5.92
N ILE A 27 -7.80 9.33 -4.86
CA ILE A 27 -7.08 10.59 -4.90
C ILE A 27 -5.68 10.35 -5.46
N ARG A 28 -5.30 11.17 -6.45
CA ARG A 28 -4.03 11.06 -7.19
C ARG A 28 -3.20 12.32 -7.16
N HIS A 29 -3.62 13.33 -6.39
CA HIS A 29 -2.95 14.63 -6.30
C HIS A 29 -2.55 14.92 -4.86
N GLY A 30 -1.24 14.91 -4.60
CA GLY A 30 -0.67 15.20 -3.27
C GLY A 30 -0.93 14.16 -2.19
N HIS A 31 -1.61 13.07 -2.51
CA HIS A 31 -1.77 11.94 -1.59
C HIS A 31 -0.43 11.21 -1.40
N PRO A 32 -0.01 10.85 -0.17
CA PRO A 32 1.27 10.17 0.07
C PRO A 32 1.49 8.93 -0.79
N SER A 33 0.43 8.18 -1.17
CA SER A 33 0.52 7.02 -2.07
C SER A 33 1.08 7.33 -3.45
N THR A 34 1.08 8.61 -3.82
CA THR A 34 1.69 9.11 -5.05
C THR A 34 3.14 9.51 -4.85
N LEU A 35 3.73 9.47 -3.65
CA LEU A 35 5.17 9.72 -3.44
C LEU A 35 6.01 8.50 -3.82
N HIS A 36 5.58 7.31 -3.40
CA HIS A 36 6.19 6.02 -3.66
C HIS A 36 5.14 4.94 -3.41
N LEU A 37 5.23 3.79 -4.07
CA LEU A 37 4.32 2.66 -3.84
C LEU A 37 4.58 2.02 -2.46
N TRP A 38 3.52 1.64 -1.75
CA TRP A 38 3.57 0.71 -0.62
C TRP A 38 2.26 -0.05 -0.58
N TRP A 39 2.31 -1.38 -0.48
CA TRP A 39 1.16 -2.24 -0.81
C TRP A 39 0.02 -2.21 0.21
N ALA A 40 0.29 -1.90 1.48
CA ALA A 40 -0.70 -1.85 2.54
C ALA A 40 -0.60 -0.53 3.30
N ARG A 41 -1.13 0.55 2.71
CA ARG A 41 -1.28 1.81 3.43
C ARG A 41 -2.67 1.91 4.03
N ARG A 42 -2.72 2.20 5.33
CA ARG A 42 -3.97 2.53 5.99
C ARG A 42 -4.49 3.89 5.53
N PRO A 43 -5.81 4.04 5.40
CA PRO A 43 -6.40 5.30 5.02
C PRO A 43 -6.05 6.41 6.00
N LEU A 44 -5.67 7.58 5.48
CA LEU A 44 -5.28 8.71 6.31
C LEU A 44 -6.47 9.23 7.12
N ALA A 45 -7.67 9.22 6.54
CA ALA A 45 -8.91 9.56 7.24
C ALA A 45 -9.10 8.72 8.51
N ALA A 46 -8.98 7.39 8.39
CA ALA A 46 -9.09 6.46 9.51
C ALA A 46 -7.97 6.68 10.54
N CYS A 47 -6.71 6.77 10.11
CA CYS A 47 -5.59 7.03 11.03
C CYS A 47 -5.78 8.31 11.84
N ARG A 48 -6.20 9.40 11.20
CA ARG A 48 -6.46 10.70 11.85
C ARG A 48 -7.58 10.60 12.89
N ALA A 49 -8.70 9.96 12.56
CA ALA A 49 -9.81 9.78 13.47
C ALA A 49 -9.42 8.92 14.68
N VAL A 50 -8.73 7.79 14.45
CA VAL A 50 -8.27 6.88 15.51
C VAL A 50 -7.30 7.60 16.45
N LEU A 51 -6.32 8.35 15.94
CA LEU A 51 -5.36 9.07 16.76
C LEU A 51 -6.03 10.16 17.61
N PHE A 52 -6.92 10.95 17.01
CA PHE A 52 -7.68 11.97 17.74
C PHE A 52 -8.51 11.34 18.87
N ALA A 53 -9.29 10.31 18.54
CA ALA A 53 -10.15 9.64 19.51
C ALA A 53 -9.40 8.84 20.58
N SER A 54 -8.16 8.42 20.31
CA SER A 54 -7.30 7.75 21.30
C SER A 54 -6.77 8.71 22.37
N LEU A 55 -6.72 10.01 22.08
CA LEU A 55 -6.20 11.03 22.99
C LEU A 55 -7.30 11.81 23.72
N VAL A 56 -8.42 12.05 23.03
CA VAL A 56 -9.55 12.83 23.55
C VAL A 56 -10.38 12.03 24.55
N ASP A 57 -10.65 12.63 25.70
CA ASP A 57 -11.50 12.04 26.74
C ASP A 57 -12.95 11.93 26.25
N ASP A 58 -13.62 10.80 26.52
CA ASP A 58 -15.07 10.73 26.37
C ASP A 58 -15.75 11.60 27.45
N PRO A 59 -16.86 12.30 27.14
CA PRO A 59 -17.58 13.14 28.10
C PRO A 59 -18.01 12.42 29.39
N SER A 60 -18.24 11.09 29.33
CA SER A 60 -18.53 10.26 30.51
C SER A 60 -17.43 10.24 31.57
N SER A 61 -16.20 10.61 31.20
CA SER A 61 -15.05 10.73 32.09
C SER A 61 -15.01 12.03 32.90
N HIS A 62 -15.89 12.98 32.59
CA HIS A 62 -15.98 14.30 33.22
C HIS A 62 -17.40 14.56 33.74
N PRO A 63 -17.90 13.78 34.73
CA PRO A 63 -19.26 13.94 35.26
C PRO A 63 -19.48 15.29 35.97
N ASP A 64 -18.39 15.98 36.35
CA ASP A 64 -18.39 17.35 36.85
C ASP A 64 -18.78 18.38 35.77
N GLN A 65 -18.43 18.12 34.51
CA GLN A 65 -18.76 18.97 33.36
C GLN A 65 -20.01 18.49 32.62
N PHE A 66 -20.23 17.18 32.55
CA PHE A 66 -21.32 16.53 31.83
C PHE A 66 -22.08 15.57 32.76
N PRO A 67 -22.90 16.10 33.68
CA PRO A 67 -23.51 15.30 34.76
C PRO A 67 -24.64 14.38 34.29
N THR A 68 -25.23 14.60 33.11
CA THR A 68 -26.34 13.80 32.57
C THR A 68 -25.94 13.07 31.30
N GLU A 69 -26.60 11.94 31.00
CA GLU A 69 -26.37 11.20 29.75
C GLU A 69 -26.64 12.06 28.51
N GLU A 70 -27.65 12.93 28.57
CA GLU A 70 -27.97 13.87 27.50
C GLU A 70 -26.86 14.91 27.27
N ALA A 71 -26.28 15.47 28.35
CA ALA A 71 -25.14 16.39 28.23
C ALA A 71 -23.90 15.68 27.67
N GLN A 72 -23.67 14.43 28.08
CA GLN A 72 -22.57 13.61 27.53
C GLN A 72 -22.78 13.30 26.05
N LYS A 73 -24.04 13.05 25.63
CA LYS A 73 -24.38 12.82 24.23
C LYS A 73 -24.16 14.07 23.37
N GLN A 74 -24.63 15.23 23.82
CA GLN A 74 -24.44 16.50 23.09
C GLN A 74 -22.95 16.86 22.93
N GLU A 75 -22.14 16.71 23.98
CA GLU A 75 -20.69 16.94 23.85
C GLU A 75 -20.03 15.90 22.93
N ARG A 76 -20.48 14.65 22.95
CA ARG A 76 -19.99 13.61 22.05
C ARG A 76 -20.32 13.92 20.59
N GLU A 77 -21.51 14.43 20.31
CA GLU A 77 -21.92 14.90 18.97
C GLU A 77 -21.01 16.04 18.49
N ARG A 78 -20.69 17.03 19.35
CA ARG A 78 -19.71 18.08 19.02
C ARG A 78 -18.33 17.51 18.68
N LEU A 79 -17.84 16.53 19.44
CA LEU A 79 -16.58 15.85 19.16
C LEU A 79 -16.62 15.06 17.84
N PHE A 80 -17.78 14.48 17.50
CA PHE A 80 -17.99 13.80 16.22
C PHE A 80 -17.95 14.78 15.05
N GLU A 81 -18.54 15.97 15.16
CA GLU A 81 -18.45 17.01 14.14
C GLU A 81 -16.99 17.39 13.82
N ILE A 82 -16.13 17.44 14.85
CA ILE A 82 -14.68 17.65 14.64
C ILE A 82 -14.09 16.50 13.83
N ILE A 83 -14.40 15.25 14.18
CA ILE A 83 -13.92 14.06 13.44
C ILE A 83 -14.42 14.09 11.99
N GLU A 84 -15.69 14.38 11.75
CA GLU A 84 -16.28 14.46 10.42
C GLU A 84 -15.63 15.52 9.54
N GLN A 85 -15.21 16.65 10.14
CA GLN A 85 -14.41 17.66 9.44
C GLN A 85 -12.98 17.20 9.22
N LEU A 86 -12.38 16.54 10.22
CA LEU A 86 -11.01 16.03 10.15
C LEU A 86 -10.86 14.98 9.06
N VAL A 87 -11.80 14.05 8.87
CA VAL A 87 -11.63 12.91 7.95
C VAL A 87 -11.69 13.31 6.47
N LYS A 88 -12.26 14.47 6.14
CA LYS A 88 -12.38 14.96 4.76
C LYS A 88 -11.02 15.31 4.17
N TRP A 89 -10.73 14.80 2.97
CA TRP A 89 -9.47 15.08 2.28
C TRP A 89 -9.25 16.59 2.03
N GLU A 90 -10.33 17.32 1.75
CA GLU A 90 -10.26 18.76 1.50
C GLU A 90 -9.71 19.54 2.72
N ASN A 91 -9.89 18.99 3.92
CA ASN A 91 -9.51 19.62 5.18
C ASN A 91 -8.15 19.18 5.73
N VAL A 92 -7.37 18.35 5.01
CA VAL A 92 -6.09 17.81 5.53
C VAL A 92 -5.07 18.90 5.94
N ASN A 93 -5.17 20.11 5.37
CA ASN A 93 -4.35 21.27 5.74
C ASN A 93 -5.19 22.48 6.16
N ASN A 94 -6.47 22.28 6.51
CA ASN A 94 -7.31 23.38 6.98
C ASN A 94 -6.91 23.72 8.42
N GLN A 95 -6.28 24.89 8.59
CA GLN A 95 -5.73 25.29 9.88
C GLN A 95 -6.81 25.43 10.95
N GLU A 96 -8.00 25.93 10.62
CA GLU A 96 -9.09 26.10 11.59
C GLU A 96 -9.54 24.74 12.15
N VAL A 97 -9.73 23.75 11.28
CA VAL A 97 -10.12 22.39 11.67
C VAL A 97 -9.02 21.72 12.51
N LEU A 98 -7.76 21.86 12.08
CA LEU A 98 -6.62 21.28 12.80
C LEU A 98 -6.40 21.93 14.17
N GLU A 99 -6.58 23.25 14.32
CA GLU A 99 -6.44 23.91 15.61
C GLU A 99 -7.57 23.55 16.57
N LYS A 100 -8.82 23.39 16.09
CA LYS A 100 -9.92 22.84 16.92
C LYS A 100 -9.57 21.45 17.46
N ALA A 101 -9.06 20.57 16.61
CA ALA A 101 -8.66 19.23 17.02
C ALA A 101 -7.49 19.24 18.02
N LYS A 102 -6.46 20.06 17.77
CA LYS A 102 -5.31 20.22 18.69
C LYS A 102 -5.75 20.77 20.04
N ALA A 103 -6.67 21.72 20.07
CA ALA A 103 -7.19 22.27 21.32
C ALA A 103 -7.86 21.20 22.19
N GLU A 104 -8.65 20.30 21.61
CA GLU A 104 -9.27 19.20 22.35
C GLU A 104 -8.28 18.13 22.82
N ILE A 105 -7.26 17.85 22.00
CA ILE A 105 -6.14 17.00 22.41
C ILE A 105 -5.46 17.64 23.62
N LEU A 106 -5.06 18.92 23.54
CA LEU A 106 -4.40 19.62 24.65
C LEU A 106 -5.27 19.62 25.92
N LYS A 107 -6.57 19.86 25.79
CA LYS A 107 -7.53 19.79 26.92
C LYS A 107 -7.52 18.41 27.57
N SER A 108 -7.59 17.35 26.76
CA SER A 108 -7.67 15.95 27.23
C SER A 108 -6.34 15.38 27.74
N THR A 109 -5.22 16.02 27.39
CA THR A 109 -3.87 15.60 27.79
C THR A 109 -3.21 16.56 28.79
N ASN A 110 -3.99 17.42 29.45
CA ASN A 110 -3.48 18.44 30.40
C ASN A 110 -2.33 19.29 29.81
N ASN A 111 -2.48 19.73 28.56
CA ASN A 111 -1.50 20.48 27.75
C ASN A 111 -0.18 19.76 27.47
N ASN A 112 -0.05 18.47 27.80
CA ASN A 112 1.16 17.68 27.56
C ASN A 112 0.84 16.39 26.78
N PRO A 113 0.54 16.49 25.48
CA PRO A 113 0.21 15.32 24.68
C PRO A 113 1.43 14.40 24.57
N PRO A 114 1.30 13.10 24.89
CA PRO A 114 2.41 12.16 24.80
C PRO A 114 2.81 11.89 23.33
N PRO A 115 4.06 11.49 23.06
CA PRO A 115 4.46 11.07 21.73
C PRO A 115 3.73 9.79 21.29
N VAL A 116 3.49 9.68 19.99
CA VAL A 116 2.87 8.51 19.36
C VAL A 116 3.93 7.62 18.74
N LEU A 117 3.81 6.30 18.90
CA LEU A 117 4.67 5.33 18.25
C LEU A 117 3.89 4.35 17.38
N ASP A 118 4.39 4.17 16.17
CA ASP A 118 4.03 3.05 15.28
C ASP A 118 5.27 2.18 14.99
N PRO A 119 5.41 1.00 15.63
CA PRO A 119 6.56 0.11 15.44
C PRO A 119 6.51 -0.70 14.13
N PHE A 120 5.44 -0.58 13.34
CA PHE A 120 5.24 -1.22 12.03
C PHE A 120 4.82 -0.18 10.98
N CYS A 121 5.54 0.94 10.91
CA CYS A 121 5.06 2.14 10.24
C CYS A 121 4.86 2.02 8.73
N GLY A 122 5.49 1.05 8.06
CA GLY A 122 5.27 0.76 6.64
C GLY A 122 5.32 2.00 5.76
N GLY A 123 4.19 2.35 5.14
CA GLY A 123 4.06 3.52 4.27
C GLY A 123 3.92 4.87 4.97
N GLY A 124 3.95 4.90 6.31
CA GLY A 124 4.01 6.11 7.13
C GLY A 124 2.67 6.79 7.44
N SER A 125 1.52 6.15 7.19
CA SER A 125 0.20 6.78 7.38
C SER A 125 -0.05 7.27 8.81
N ILE A 126 0.16 6.40 9.81
CA ILE A 126 -0.09 6.72 11.22
C ILE A 126 0.82 7.86 11.71
N PRO A 127 2.16 7.78 11.58
CA PRO A 127 3.01 8.85 12.10
C PRO A 127 2.85 10.16 11.32
N LEU A 128 2.48 10.13 10.02
CA LEU A 128 2.13 11.32 9.25
C LEU A 128 0.91 12.05 9.84
N GLU A 129 -0.14 11.32 10.17
CA GLU A 129 -1.37 11.90 10.72
C GLU A 129 -1.20 12.33 12.19
N ALA A 130 -0.34 11.65 12.96
CA ALA A 130 0.05 12.11 14.29
C ALA A 130 0.72 13.49 14.23
N GLN A 131 1.67 13.68 13.31
CA GLN A 131 2.33 14.97 13.10
C GLN A 131 1.35 16.06 12.64
N ARG A 132 0.37 15.72 11.79
CA ARG A 132 -0.69 16.63 11.33
C ARG A 132 -1.57 17.13 12.49
N LEU A 133 -1.85 16.25 13.45
CA LEU A 133 -2.53 16.57 14.71
C LEU A 133 -1.63 17.29 15.74
N GLY A 134 -0.40 17.66 15.37
CA GLY A 134 0.51 18.40 16.24
C GLY A 134 1.26 17.56 17.27
N LEU A 135 1.25 16.23 17.13
CA LEU A 135 1.92 15.30 18.04
C LEU A 135 3.38 15.06 17.63
N GLU A 136 4.21 14.68 18.59
CA GLU A 136 5.51 14.08 18.30
C GLU A 136 5.29 12.65 17.79
N ALA A 137 5.85 12.33 16.62
CA ALA A 137 5.62 11.05 15.94
C ALA A 137 6.90 10.22 15.86
N HIS A 138 6.86 9.01 16.41
CA HIS A 138 7.92 8.02 16.34
C HIS A 138 7.44 6.87 15.46
N GLY A 139 8.34 6.32 14.64
CA GLY A 139 8.02 5.18 13.81
C GLY A 139 9.23 4.29 13.56
N SER A 140 8.97 3.00 13.38
CA SER A 140 9.99 2.08 12.91
C SER A 140 9.44 1.06 11.95
N ASP A 141 10.32 0.52 11.12
CA ASP A 141 10.05 -0.65 10.29
C ASP A 141 11.38 -1.40 10.08
N ILE A 142 11.32 -2.69 9.81
CA ILE A 142 12.52 -3.45 9.44
C ILE A 142 12.87 -3.26 7.97
N ASN A 143 11.88 -2.94 7.14
CA ASN A 143 12.02 -2.75 5.70
C ASN A 143 12.62 -1.36 5.41
N PRO A 144 13.83 -1.29 4.82
CA PRO A 144 14.52 -0.03 4.58
C PRO A 144 13.77 0.89 3.62
N VAL A 145 12.97 0.33 2.69
CA VAL A 145 12.14 1.12 1.77
C VAL A 145 11.01 1.82 2.53
N ALA A 146 10.32 1.13 3.45
CA ALA A 146 9.31 1.72 4.33
C ALA A 146 9.89 2.85 5.18
N VAL A 147 11.05 2.60 5.78
CA VAL A 147 11.79 3.59 6.61
C VAL A 147 12.09 4.84 5.80
N LEU A 148 12.62 4.69 4.58
CA LEU A 148 12.98 5.83 3.73
C LEU A 148 11.74 6.63 3.28
N ILE A 149 10.65 5.95 2.89
CA ILE A 149 9.37 6.60 2.56
C ILE A 149 8.88 7.42 3.75
N THR A 150 8.86 6.82 4.94
CA THR A 150 8.35 7.49 6.13
C THR A 150 9.23 8.67 6.54
N LYS A 151 10.56 8.54 6.44
CA LYS A 151 11.50 9.67 6.63
C LYS A 151 11.19 10.84 5.70
N ALA A 152 10.92 10.58 4.43
CA ALA A 152 10.54 11.62 3.49
C ALA A 152 9.19 12.26 3.81
N LEU A 153 8.22 11.50 4.33
CA LEU A 153 6.92 12.06 4.67
C LEU A 153 6.94 12.97 5.90
N ILE A 154 7.72 12.63 6.94
CA ILE A 154 7.57 13.28 8.26
C ILE A 154 8.86 13.82 8.89
N GLU A 155 10.03 13.31 8.51
CA GLU A 155 11.31 13.69 9.13
C GLU A 155 12.03 14.79 8.33
N ILE A 156 11.95 14.72 7.00
CA ILE A 156 12.58 15.69 6.09
C ILE A 156 11.82 17.02 6.02
N PRO A 157 10.49 17.07 5.77
CA PRO A 157 9.78 18.34 5.54
C PRO A 157 9.90 19.35 6.70
N PRO A 158 9.81 18.97 7.98
CA PRO A 158 9.98 19.92 9.08
C PRO A 158 11.37 20.58 9.15
N LYS A 159 12.44 19.90 8.68
CA LYS A 159 13.82 20.45 8.72
C LYS A 159 13.99 21.66 7.79
N PHE A 160 13.21 21.70 6.70
CA PHE A 160 13.30 22.71 5.65
C PHE A 160 12.00 23.53 5.51
N ALA A 161 11.18 23.55 6.56
CA ALA A 161 9.90 24.23 6.57
C ALA A 161 10.06 25.76 6.42
N ASN A 162 9.18 26.36 5.63
CA ASN A 162 9.07 27.79 5.36
C ASN A 162 10.35 28.41 4.74
N GLN A 163 11.23 27.59 4.18
CA GLN A 163 12.41 28.06 3.47
C GLN A 163 12.07 28.36 1.99
N PRO A 164 12.66 29.41 1.39
CA PRO A 164 12.53 29.65 -0.04
C PRO A 164 13.30 28.60 -0.84
N PRO A 165 12.89 28.31 -2.08
CA PRO A 165 13.66 27.46 -2.98
C PRO A 165 15.05 28.05 -3.25
N VAL A 166 16.01 27.18 -3.52
CA VAL A 166 17.41 27.55 -3.80
C VAL A 166 17.70 27.62 -5.30
N ASN A 167 16.81 27.09 -6.15
CA ASN A 167 17.03 27.08 -7.59
C ASN A 167 17.17 28.50 -8.19
N PRO A 168 18.10 28.69 -9.15
CA PRO A 168 18.40 30.01 -9.71
C PRO A 168 17.20 30.74 -10.32
N GLU A 169 16.25 30.03 -10.94
CA GLU A 169 15.08 30.64 -11.56
C GLU A 169 14.12 31.25 -10.54
N SER A 170 13.80 30.50 -9.49
CA SER A 170 12.95 30.97 -8.41
C SER A 170 13.63 32.12 -7.66
N ARG A 171 14.96 32.06 -7.46
CA ARG A 171 15.71 33.17 -6.84
C ARG A 171 15.70 34.45 -7.67
N LYS A 172 15.65 34.37 -9.01
CA LYS A 172 15.51 35.54 -9.90
C LYS A 172 14.10 36.12 -9.88
N LYS A 173 13.08 35.26 -9.83
CA LYS A 173 11.65 35.64 -9.89
C LYS A 173 11.06 35.99 -8.52
N SER A 174 11.63 35.49 -7.44
CA SER A 174 11.13 35.69 -6.09
C SER A 174 11.30 37.16 -5.68
N LEU A 175 10.18 37.86 -5.56
CA LEU A 175 10.15 39.14 -4.86
C LEU A 175 10.69 38.91 -3.43
N LYS A 176 11.43 39.88 -2.88
CA LYS A 176 11.95 39.81 -1.48
C LYS A 176 10.83 39.61 -0.43
N THR A 177 9.55 39.73 -0.82
CA THR A 177 8.36 39.65 0.02
C THR A 177 7.58 38.33 -0.10
N GLN A 178 7.94 37.41 -1.00
CA GLN A 178 7.21 36.14 -1.15
C GLN A 178 7.46 35.22 0.06
N LYS A 179 6.40 34.92 0.81
CA LYS A 179 6.44 33.96 1.92
C LYS A 179 6.22 32.54 1.40
N TRP A 180 7.00 31.61 1.93
CA TRP A 180 6.90 30.18 1.65
C TRP A 180 6.36 29.48 2.89
N PHE A 181 5.39 28.59 2.71
CA PHE A 181 4.73 27.89 3.80
C PHE A 181 5.00 26.38 3.73
N GLY A 182 5.30 25.76 4.87
CA GLY A 182 5.61 24.33 4.93
C GLY A 182 6.77 23.97 4.00
N ALA A 183 6.65 22.88 3.23
CA ALA A 183 7.70 22.42 2.31
C ALA A 183 7.54 22.94 0.87
N GLN A 184 6.84 24.08 0.65
CA GLN A 184 6.63 24.64 -0.69
C GLN A 184 7.93 24.97 -1.43
N GLY A 185 8.93 25.54 -0.76
CA GLY A 185 10.23 25.84 -1.39
C GLY A 185 10.96 24.57 -1.84
N LEU A 186 10.92 23.54 -0.99
CA LEU A 186 11.48 22.23 -1.34
C LEU A 186 10.73 21.58 -2.51
N ALA A 187 9.40 21.68 -2.56
CA ALA A 187 8.60 21.17 -3.66
C ALA A 187 8.98 21.83 -5.00
N GLU A 188 9.26 23.14 -4.99
CA GLU A 188 9.68 23.87 -6.18
C GLU A 188 11.08 23.47 -6.65
N ASP A 189 12.02 23.25 -5.72
CA ASP A 189 13.33 22.73 -6.06
C ASP A 189 13.26 21.30 -6.63
N VAL A 190 12.40 20.42 -6.08
CA VAL A 190 12.19 19.08 -6.66
C VAL A 190 11.71 19.17 -8.11
N ARG A 191 10.80 20.10 -8.43
CA ARG A 191 10.38 20.35 -9.83
C ARG A 191 11.54 20.82 -10.70
N TYR A 192 12.25 21.85 -10.25
CA TYR A 192 13.32 22.46 -11.04
C TYR A 192 14.46 21.48 -11.32
N TYR A 193 15.00 20.86 -10.28
CA TYR A 193 16.12 19.92 -10.41
C TYR A 193 15.70 18.62 -11.07
N GLY A 194 14.45 18.19 -10.88
CA GLY A 194 13.88 17.07 -11.62
C GLY A 194 13.76 17.36 -13.12
N GLN A 195 13.30 18.54 -13.51
CA GLN A 195 13.25 18.96 -14.91
C GLN A 195 14.66 19.03 -15.51
N TRP A 196 15.62 19.61 -14.79
CA TRP A 196 17.02 19.61 -15.20
C TRP A 196 17.54 18.18 -15.46
N MET A 197 17.26 17.26 -14.54
CA MET A 197 17.67 15.86 -14.65
C MET A 197 17.00 15.16 -15.85
N ARG A 198 15.72 15.43 -16.11
CA ARG A 198 15.01 14.96 -17.31
C ARG A 198 15.69 15.43 -18.59
N ASP A 199 16.06 16.70 -18.65
CA ASP A 199 16.65 17.30 -19.84
C ASP A 199 18.08 16.81 -20.09
N GLU A 200 18.88 16.62 -19.04
CA GLU A 200 20.20 15.98 -19.14
C GLU A 200 20.09 14.51 -19.58
N ALA A 201 19.12 13.76 -19.06
CA ALA A 201 18.85 12.41 -19.53
C ALA A 201 18.45 12.41 -21.01
N PHE A 202 17.60 13.34 -21.44
CA PHE A 202 17.19 13.44 -22.85
C PHE A 202 18.38 13.75 -23.77
N LYS A 203 19.34 14.58 -23.34
CA LYS A 203 20.59 14.81 -24.11
C LYS A 203 21.40 13.53 -24.29
N ARG A 204 21.50 12.69 -23.25
CA ARG A 204 22.30 11.46 -23.25
C ARG A 204 21.63 10.34 -24.06
N ILE A 205 20.33 10.13 -23.89
CA ILE A 205 19.63 8.93 -24.39
C ILE A 205 18.36 9.23 -25.20
N GLY A 206 18.02 10.49 -25.46
CA GLY A 206 16.82 10.86 -26.23
C GLY A 206 16.80 10.26 -27.65
N HIS A 207 17.98 10.03 -28.23
CA HIS A 207 18.12 9.35 -29.53
C HIS A 207 17.63 7.89 -29.53
N LEU A 208 17.50 7.25 -28.36
CA LEU A 208 16.90 5.91 -28.20
C LEU A 208 15.36 5.93 -28.19
N TYR A 209 14.77 7.12 -28.15
CA TYR A 209 13.34 7.37 -28.08
C TYR A 209 12.90 8.28 -29.25
N PRO A 210 13.08 7.82 -30.51
CA PRO A 210 12.72 8.60 -31.68
C PRO A 210 11.21 8.86 -31.72
N LYS A 211 10.86 9.99 -32.34
CA LYS A 211 9.49 10.28 -32.77
C LYS A 211 9.06 9.34 -33.90
N VAL A 212 7.77 9.38 -34.22
CA VAL A 212 7.18 8.62 -35.32
C VAL A 212 6.40 9.54 -36.25
N ASP A 213 6.47 9.27 -37.55
CA ASP A 213 5.68 9.97 -38.55
C ASP A 213 4.19 9.62 -38.40
N LEU A 214 3.35 10.64 -38.34
CA LEU A 214 1.91 10.50 -38.31
C LEU A 214 1.36 10.41 -39.75
N PRO A 215 0.45 9.46 -40.02
CA PRO A 215 -0.35 9.47 -41.25
C PRO A 215 -1.13 10.79 -41.42
N GLN A 216 -1.41 11.16 -42.68
CA GLN A 216 -2.18 12.38 -43.01
C GLN A 216 -3.56 12.42 -42.31
N GLU A 217 -4.20 11.26 -42.13
CA GLU A 217 -5.47 11.11 -41.40
C GLU A 217 -5.39 11.53 -39.92
N TYR A 218 -4.20 11.59 -39.33
CA TYR A 218 -3.94 12.06 -37.97
C TYR A 218 -3.25 13.43 -37.92
N GLY A 219 -3.28 14.20 -39.02
CA GLY A 219 -2.72 15.56 -39.09
C GLY A 219 -1.32 15.65 -39.73
N GLY A 220 -0.67 14.53 -40.03
CA GLY A 220 0.69 14.51 -40.58
C GLY A 220 1.76 15.00 -39.58
N GLY A 221 3.03 14.98 -40.00
CA GLY A 221 4.16 15.44 -39.16
C GLY A 221 4.71 14.36 -38.23
N GLU A 222 5.41 14.76 -37.17
CA GLU A 222 6.03 13.84 -36.20
C GLU A 222 5.34 13.91 -34.83
N ALA A 223 5.16 12.74 -34.20
CA ALA A 223 4.62 12.62 -32.85
C ALA A 223 5.57 11.95 -31.86
N THR A 224 5.46 12.34 -30.60
CA THR A 224 6.15 11.66 -29.50
C THR A 224 5.52 10.29 -29.25
N VAL A 225 6.34 9.25 -29.25
CA VAL A 225 5.90 7.90 -28.87
C VAL A 225 5.63 7.85 -27.37
N ILE A 226 4.50 7.26 -26.99
CA ILE A 226 4.09 7.01 -25.61
C ILE A 226 4.59 5.65 -25.14
N ALA A 227 4.37 4.62 -25.95
CA ALA A 227 4.74 3.25 -25.64
C ALA A 227 5.02 2.42 -26.89
N TRP A 228 5.94 1.45 -26.74
CA TRP A 228 6.16 0.35 -27.68
C TRP A 228 5.55 -0.92 -27.11
N LEU A 229 4.66 -1.57 -27.86
CA LEU A 229 3.95 -2.76 -27.41
C LEU A 229 4.59 -4.01 -28.00
N TRP A 230 5.15 -4.84 -27.14
CA TRP A 230 5.94 -6.00 -27.52
C TRP A 230 5.22 -7.30 -27.17
N ALA A 231 5.39 -8.33 -27.99
CA ALA A 231 5.02 -9.71 -27.67
C ALA A 231 6.27 -10.53 -27.41
N ARG A 232 6.30 -11.28 -26.32
CA ARG A 232 7.33 -12.31 -26.13
C ARG A 232 7.11 -13.43 -27.14
N THR A 233 8.19 -14.04 -27.63
CA THR A 233 8.14 -15.08 -28.66
C THR A 233 8.92 -16.31 -28.23
N VAL A 234 8.43 -17.48 -28.61
CA VAL A 234 9.13 -18.79 -28.46
C VAL A 234 9.05 -19.54 -29.79
N LYS A 235 9.91 -20.54 -30.00
CA LYS A 235 9.84 -21.38 -31.20
C LYS A 235 8.60 -22.29 -31.13
N CYS A 236 7.89 -22.46 -32.25
CA CYS A 236 6.82 -23.45 -32.32
C CYS A 236 7.41 -24.87 -32.18
N PRO A 237 6.88 -25.74 -31.28
CA PRO A 237 7.40 -27.09 -31.10
C PRO A 237 7.09 -28.01 -32.28
N ASN A 238 6.12 -27.65 -33.14
CA ASN A 238 5.85 -28.40 -34.37
C ASN A 238 7.03 -28.21 -35.35
N PRO A 239 7.79 -29.28 -35.67
CA PRO A 239 8.98 -29.17 -36.51
C PRO A 239 8.68 -28.69 -37.94
N ALA A 240 7.48 -28.97 -38.46
CA ALA A 240 7.06 -28.50 -39.78
C ALA A 240 6.79 -26.99 -39.81
N CYS A 241 6.44 -26.40 -38.67
CA CYS A 241 6.21 -24.96 -38.54
C CYS A 241 7.49 -24.23 -38.13
N GLY A 242 8.03 -24.52 -36.93
CA GLY A 242 9.24 -23.87 -36.42
C GLY A 242 9.19 -22.34 -36.27
N ALA A 243 8.04 -21.69 -36.51
CA ALA A 243 7.88 -20.24 -36.46
C ALA A 243 8.17 -19.68 -35.06
N LYS A 244 8.65 -18.44 -35.00
CA LYS A 244 8.74 -17.68 -33.74
C LYS A 244 7.35 -17.19 -33.34
N MET A 245 6.59 -18.00 -32.62
CA MET A 245 5.21 -17.69 -32.27
C MET A 245 5.13 -16.62 -31.17
N PRO A 246 4.33 -15.55 -31.35
CA PRO A 246 4.12 -14.54 -30.33
C PRO A 246 3.16 -15.05 -29.25
N LEU A 247 3.44 -14.69 -28.00
CA LEU A 247 2.61 -14.93 -26.82
C LEU A 247 1.90 -13.64 -26.47
N VAL A 248 0.60 -13.57 -26.77
CA VAL A 248 -0.20 -12.34 -26.64
C VAL A 248 -1.51 -12.69 -25.95
N ARG A 249 -1.79 -12.02 -24.83
CA ARG A 249 -3.03 -12.23 -24.09
C ARG A 249 -4.23 -11.60 -24.80
N SER A 250 -4.03 -10.44 -25.42
CA SER A 250 -5.07 -9.70 -26.13
C SER A 250 -4.45 -8.81 -27.21
N PHE A 251 -4.97 -8.89 -28.43
CA PHE A 251 -4.57 -8.00 -29.53
C PHE A 251 -5.29 -6.63 -29.53
N ALA A 252 -6.23 -6.40 -28.61
CA ALA A 252 -6.93 -5.11 -28.50
C ALA A 252 -6.01 -3.99 -28.00
N LEU A 253 -5.98 -2.87 -28.73
CA LEU A 253 -5.24 -1.65 -28.39
C LEU A 253 -6.14 -0.56 -27.80
N SER A 254 -7.38 -0.43 -28.29
CA SER A 254 -8.42 0.38 -27.65
C SER A 254 -9.77 -0.30 -27.78
N THR A 255 -10.53 -0.31 -26.69
CA THR A 255 -11.92 -0.78 -26.66
C THR A 255 -12.93 0.36 -26.50
N LYS A 256 -12.47 1.62 -26.60
CA LYS A 256 -13.35 2.78 -26.50
C LYS A 256 -14.22 2.89 -27.75
N LYS A 257 -15.53 3.07 -27.53
CA LYS A 257 -16.52 3.18 -28.59
C LYS A 257 -16.16 4.32 -29.55
N GLY A 258 -16.06 4.03 -30.84
CA GLY A 258 -15.72 4.98 -31.90
C GLY A 258 -14.22 5.28 -32.03
N LYS A 259 -13.36 4.67 -31.23
CA LYS A 259 -11.89 4.76 -31.31
C LYS A 259 -11.24 3.38 -31.20
N GLU A 260 -11.95 2.33 -31.61
CA GLU A 260 -11.49 0.95 -31.52
C GLU A 260 -10.23 0.75 -32.36
N ALA A 261 -9.26 0.05 -31.80
CA ALA A 261 -8.00 -0.28 -32.46
C ALA A 261 -7.48 -1.65 -32.01
N TRP A 262 -6.86 -2.41 -32.91
CA TRP A 262 -6.28 -3.71 -32.61
C TRP A 262 -5.08 -4.03 -33.50
N VAL A 263 -4.32 -5.03 -33.09
CA VAL A 263 -3.21 -5.61 -33.87
C VAL A 263 -3.71 -6.85 -34.62
N GLU A 264 -3.43 -6.92 -35.91
CA GLU A 264 -3.66 -8.08 -36.76
C GLU A 264 -2.32 -8.80 -37.01
N PRO A 265 -2.15 -10.08 -36.62
CA PRO A 265 -0.99 -10.86 -36.99
C PRO A 265 -1.08 -11.28 -38.47
N ILE A 266 -0.03 -11.00 -39.24
CA ILE A 266 0.10 -11.39 -40.65
C ILE A 266 1.14 -12.49 -40.75
N VAL A 267 0.74 -13.67 -41.22
CA VAL A 267 1.62 -14.84 -41.39
C VAL A 267 2.11 -14.90 -42.84
N ASP A 268 3.41 -14.77 -43.04
CA ASP A 268 4.08 -15.04 -44.30
C ASP A 268 4.55 -16.50 -44.35
N ASN A 269 3.80 -17.32 -45.10
CA ASN A 269 4.08 -18.73 -45.32
C ASN A 269 5.02 -18.98 -46.52
N THR A 270 5.51 -17.94 -47.19
CA THR A 270 6.48 -18.10 -48.29
C THR A 270 7.89 -18.40 -47.78
N GLN A 271 8.15 -18.13 -46.50
CA GLN A 271 9.41 -18.39 -45.80
C GLN A 271 9.31 -19.64 -44.92
N GLN A 272 10.42 -20.36 -44.76
CA GLN A 272 10.53 -21.51 -43.87
C GLN A 272 11.67 -21.30 -42.84
N PRO A 273 11.36 -21.16 -41.54
CA PRO A 273 10.03 -21.19 -40.92
C PRO A 273 9.18 -19.95 -41.26
N PRO A 274 7.82 -20.02 -41.15
CA PRO A 274 6.95 -18.88 -41.40
C PRO A 274 7.29 -17.66 -40.55
N VAL A 275 7.20 -16.48 -41.16
CA VAL A 275 7.49 -15.20 -40.51
C VAL A 275 6.20 -14.48 -40.16
N ILE A 276 6.07 -14.04 -38.91
CA ILE A 276 4.89 -13.33 -38.43
C ILE A 276 5.21 -11.85 -38.35
N SER A 277 4.41 -10.99 -38.98
CA SER A 277 4.44 -9.53 -38.83
C SER A 277 3.12 -9.03 -38.23
N PHE A 278 3.05 -7.74 -37.90
CA PHE A 278 1.89 -7.16 -37.22
C PHE A 278 1.43 -5.89 -37.93
N HIS A 279 0.12 -5.75 -38.09
CA HIS A 279 -0.49 -4.56 -38.68
C HIS A 279 -1.57 -4.01 -37.76
N VAL A 280 -1.52 -2.72 -37.46
CA VAL A 280 -2.56 -2.07 -36.66
C VAL A 280 -3.77 -1.75 -37.53
N LYS A 281 -4.97 -2.06 -37.05
CA LYS A 281 -6.24 -1.68 -37.65
C LYS A 281 -7.02 -0.79 -36.68
N THR A 282 -7.77 0.16 -37.23
CA THR A 282 -8.63 1.08 -36.49
C THR A 282 -10.04 1.08 -37.07
N GLY A 283 -11.02 1.49 -36.26
CA GLY A 283 -12.43 1.59 -36.67
C GLY A 283 -13.26 0.35 -36.37
N LYS A 284 -14.28 0.07 -37.19
CA LYS A 284 -15.22 -1.04 -36.92
C LYS A 284 -14.56 -2.39 -37.18
N GLY A 285 -14.37 -3.18 -36.13
CA GLY A 285 -13.90 -4.56 -36.22
C GLY A 285 -13.81 -5.22 -34.85
N LYS A 286 -13.33 -6.47 -34.83
CA LYS A 286 -13.07 -7.20 -33.59
C LYS A 286 -11.59 -7.62 -33.58
N PRO A 287 -10.90 -7.48 -32.44
CA PRO A 287 -9.54 -7.99 -32.30
C PRO A 287 -9.53 -9.51 -32.47
N PRO A 288 -8.47 -10.08 -33.06
CA PRO A 288 -8.22 -11.51 -33.05
C PRO A 288 -8.13 -12.06 -31.62
N GLU A 289 -8.34 -13.37 -31.48
CA GLU A 289 -8.14 -14.05 -30.20
C GLU A 289 -6.65 -14.01 -29.79
N GLY A 290 -6.40 -13.87 -28.49
CA GLY A 290 -5.05 -13.95 -27.95
C GLY A 290 -4.45 -15.35 -28.13
N THR A 291 -3.13 -15.42 -28.30
CA THR A 291 -2.40 -16.68 -28.52
C THR A 291 -2.04 -17.40 -27.22
N VAL A 292 -2.25 -16.81 -26.05
CA VAL A 292 -1.92 -17.43 -24.75
C VAL A 292 -3.02 -17.24 -23.70
N SER A 293 -3.29 -18.31 -22.95
CA SER A 293 -4.28 -18.36 -21.88
C SER A 293 -3.72 -19.07 -20.64
N ARG A 294 -4.56 -19.31 -19.62
CA ARG A 294 -4.18 -20.11 -18.44
C ARG A 294 -3.89 -21.58 -18.78
N LYS A 295 -4.39 -22.09 -19.92
CA LYS A 295 -4.23 -23.49 -20.33
C LYS A 295 -2.98 -23.75 -21.19
N GLY A 296 -2.33 -22.70 -21.69
CA GLY A 296 -1.24 -22.82 -22.66
C GLY A 296 -1.33 -21.75 -23.76
N ALA A 297 -0.54 -21.92 -24.81
CA ALA A 297 -0.54 -21.09 -26.00
C ALA A 297 -0.96 -21.86 -27.25
N VAL A 298 -1.30 -21.14 -28.32
CA VAL A 298 -1.61 -21.70 -29.64
C VAL A 298 -0.80 -20.95 -30.68
N CYS A 299 -0.11 -21.68 -31.56
CA CYS A 299 0.66 -21.08 -32.63
C CYS A 299 -0.27 -20.49 -33.69
N VAL A 300 -0.13 -19.19 -33.98
CA VAL A 300 -0.95 -18.49 -35.00
C VAL A 300 -0.70 -19.01 -36.43
N CYS A 301 0.44 -19.64 -36.71
CA CYS A 301 0.75 -20.14 -38.06
C CYS A 301 0.14 -21.51 -38.37
N CYS A 302 0.15 -22.43 -37.40
CA CYS A 302 -0.21 -23.83 -37.63
C CYS A 302 -1.24 -24.40 -36.64
N ALA A 303 -1.82 -23.53 -35.79
CA ALA A 303 -2.79 -23.87 -34.74
C ALA A 303 -2.31 -24.93 -33.72
N THR A 304 -1.01 -25.26 -33.69
CA THR A 304 -0.48 -26.24 -32.74
C THR A 304 -0.63 -25.71 -31.31
N PRO A 305 -1.29 -26.46 -30.41
CA PRO A 305 -1.35 -26.12 -28.99
C PRO A 305 -0.01 -26.38 -28.31
N VAL A 306 0.38 -25.49 -27.41
CA VAL A 306 1.69 -25.47 -26.76
C VAL A 306 1.50 -25.32 -25.26
N SER A 307 2.06 -26.25 -24.48
CA SER A 307 1.94 -26.23 -23.02
C SER A 307 2.75 -25.10 -22.40
N LEU A 308 2.32 -24.64 -21.21
CA LEU A 308 3.10 -23.69 -20.43
C LEU A 308 4.46 -24.26 -20.02
N ASP A 309 4.57 -25.59 -19.83
CA ASP A 309 5.85 -26.23 -19.48
C ASP A 309 6.88 -26.13 -20.60
N TYR A 310 6.46 -26.30 -21.86
CA TYR A 310 7.32 -26.04 -22.99
C TYR A 310 7.80 -24.58 -23.00
N ILE A 311 6.88 -23.63 -22.82
CA ILE A 311 7.22 -22.19 -22.80
C ILE A 311 8.20 -21.86 -21.66
N ARG A 312 8.00 -22.45 -20.47
CA ARG A 312 8.93 -22.34 -19.33
C ARG A 312 10.30 -22.90 -19.68
N SER A 313 10.36 -24.05 -20.34
CA SER A 313 11.62 -24.69 -20.75
C SER A 313 12.38 -23.86 -21.77
N GLU A 314 11.70 -23.26 -22.74
CA GLU A 314 12.30 -22.36 -23.73
C GLU A 314 12.82 -21.08 -23.06
N GLY A 315 12.04 -20.51 -22.14
CA GLY A 315 12.43 -19.34 -21.36
C GLY A 315 13.67 -19.61 -20.51
N LYS A 316 13.66 -20.68 -19.69
CA LYS A 316 14.80 -21.09 -18.86
C LYS A 316 16.06 -21.39 -19.67
N ALA A 317 15.90 -21.85 -20.91
CA ALA A 317 17.02 -22.11 -21.81
C ALA A 317 17.46 -20.87 -22.61
N GLY A 318 16.96 -19.67 -22.30
CA GLY A 318 17.34 -18.42 -22.95
C GLY A 318 16.83 -18.28 -24.40
N ARG A 319 15.85 -19.09 -24.81
CA ARG A 319 15.30 -19.10 -26.18
C ARG A 319 14.01 -18.29 -26.35
N MET A 320 13.59 -17.57 -25.30
CA MET A 320 12.51 -16.60 -25.38
C MET A 320 13.05 -15.25 -25.89
N SER A 321 12.36 -14.66 -26.86
CA SER A 321 12.69 -13.34 -27.43
C SER A 321 11.48 -12.41 -27.39
N ALA A 322 11.52 -11.28 -28.08
CA ALA A 322 10.40 -10.36 -28.19
C ALA A 322 10.30 -9.78 -29.61
N LYS A 323 9.08 -9.42 -30.03
CA LYS A 323 8.78 -8.77 -31.32
C LYS A 323 7.82 -7.61 -31.12
N LEU A 324 8.07 -6.48 -31.78
CA LEU A 324 7.24 -5.28 -31.67
C LEU A 324 5.94 -5.51 -32.42
N MET A 325 4.81 -5.27 -31.76
CA MET A 325 3.48 -5.40 -32.34
C MET A 325 2.91 -4.07 -32.82
N ALA A 326 3.08 -3.02 -32.00
CA ALA A 326 2.50 -1.71 -32.26
C ALA A 326 3.26 -0.60 -31.55
N ILE A 327 3.11 0.61 -32.06
CA ILE A 327 3.60 1.85 -31.47
C ILE A 327 2.39 2.71 -31.11
N VAL A 328 2.36 3.24 -29.89
CA VAL A 328 1.34 4.18 -29.42
C VAL A 328 1.96 5.58 -29.37
N ALA A 329 1.37 6.55 -30.07
CA ALA A 329 1.87 7.91 -30.14
C ALA A 329 0.86 8.95 -29.61
N GLU A 330 1.38 10.12 -29.25
CA GLU A 330 0.57 11.30 -28.96
C GLU A 330 -0.10 11.80 -30.26
N GLY A 331 -1.39 12.15 -30.18
CA GLY A 331 -2.10 12.82 -31.26
C GLY A 331 -3.01 13.90 -30.72
N ASP A 332 -3.38 14.84 -31.59
CA ASP A 332 -4.14 16.04 -31.20
C ASP A 332 -5.50 15.74 -30.55
N HIS A 333 -6.11 14.60 -30.90
CA HIS A 333 -7.45 14.21 -30.45
C HIS A 333 -7.48 12.84 -29.74
N GLY A 334 -6.34 12.37 -29.24
CA GLY A 334 -6.23 11.12 -28.50
C GLY A 334 -4.95 10.35 -28.74
N ARG A 335 -5.00 9.04 -28.55
CA ARG A 335 -3.89 8.14 -28.86
C ARG A 335 -3.96 7.74 -30.33
N VAL A 336 -2.80 7.76 -30.99
CA VAL A 336 -2.63 7.21 -32.34
C VAL A 336 -1.94 5.86 -32.22
N TYR A 337 -2.47 4.86 -32.92
CA TYR A 337 -1.93 3.51 -32.93
C TYR A 337 -1.33 3.21 -34.30
N LEU A 338 -0.07 2.82 -34.32
CA LEU A 338 0.71 2.64 -35.55
C LEU A 338 1.29 1.22 -35.59
N SER A 339 1.38 0.66 -36.79
CA SER A 339 2.02 -0.63 -37.04
C SER A 339 3.50 -0.62 -36.61
N ALA A 340 4.02 -1.80 -36.26
CA ALA A 340 5.42 -1.96 -35.89
C ALA A 340 6.37 -1.49 -37.00
N ASN A 341 7.53 -0.97 -36.60
CA ASN A 341 8.54 -0.45 -37.51
C ASN A 341 9.91 -1.01 -37.11
N GLU A 342 10.59 -1.67 -38.06
CA GLU A 342 11.91 -2.29 -37.87
C GLU A 342 12.97 -1.31 -37.34
N LYS A 343 12.87 -0.01 -37.68
CA LYS A 343 13.76 1.02 -37.16
C LYS A 343 13.67 1.12 -35.63
N HIS A 344 12.46 1.05 -35.06
CA HIS A 344 12.26 1.11 -33.61
C HIS A 344 12.74 -0.17 -32.92
N GLU A 345 12.57 -1.33 -33.56
CA GLU A 345 13.15 -2.58 -33.06
C GLU A 345 14.68 -2.52 -33.03
N ALA A 346 15.29 -2.04 -34.12
CA ALA A 346 16.74 -1.91 -34.24
C ALA A 346 17.33 -0.92 -33.21
N ILE A 347 16.65 0.19 -32.92
CA ILE A 347 17.08 1.15 -31.91
C ILE A 347 17.03 0.54 -30.50
N ALA A 348 15.95 -0.17 -30.17
CA ALA A 348 15.83 -0.86 -28.89
C ALA A 348 16.93 -1.92 -28.71
N ALA A 349 17.21 -2.71 -29.76
CA ALA A 349 18.22 -3.77 -29.75
C ALA A 349 19.68 -3.28 -29.70
N LYS A 350 19.96 -2.03 -30.09
CA LYS A 350 21.31 -1.42 -30.00
C LYS A 350 21.66 -0.93 -28.59
N SER A 351 20.70 -0.89 -27.68
CA SER A 351 20.91 -0.40 -26.33
C SER A 351 21.77 -1.39 -25.54
N LEU A 352 22.88 -0.92 -24.96
CA LEU A 352 23.76 -1.75 -24.13
C LEU A 352 23.84 -1.13 -22.74
N PRO A 353 23.19 -1.72 -21.72
CA PRO A 353 23.28 -1.20 -20.37
C PRO A 353 24.67 -1.50 -19.77
N GLU A 354 25.27 -0.51 -19.12
CA GLU A 354 26.55 -0.68 -18.41
C GLU A 354 26.40 -1.55 -17.15
N TRP A 355 25.21 -1.53 -16.54
CA TRP A 355 24.92 -2.25 -15.32
C TRP A 355 23.47 -2.77 -15.32
N LYS A 356 23.24 -3.90 -14.64
CA LYS A 356 21.90 -4.38 -14.30
C LYS A 356 21.89 -4.98 -12.89
N PRO A 357 20.75 -4.96 -12.17
CA PRO A 357 20.63 -5.68 -10.91
C PRO A 357 20.83 -7.19 -11.10
N GLU A 358 21.82 -7.77 -10.42
CA GLU A 358 22.15 -9.20 -10.48
C GLU A 358 21.48 -10.03 -9.38
N ALA A 359 20.82 -9.36 -8.43
CA ALA A 359 20.14 -10.04 -7.34
C ALA A 359 19.01 -10.93 -7.86
N SER A 360 18.97 -12.17 -7.37
CA SER A 360 17.98 -13.16 -7.75
C SER A 360 16.57 -12.78 -7.28
N LEU A 361 15.59 -13.04 -8.13
CA LEU A 361 14.19 -13.09 -7.72
C LEU A 361 14.00 -14.27 -6.74
N PRO A 362 13.12 -14.15 -5.74
CA PRO A 362 12.84 -15.24 -4.83
C PRO A 362 12.10 -16.39 -5.54
N ASP A 363 12.26 -17.61 -5.03
CA ASP A 363 11.52 -18.79 -5.50
C ASP A 363 10.03 -18.81 -5.07
N ASN A 364 9.48 -17.64 -4.71
CA ASN A 364 8.09 -17.44 -4.35
C ASN A 364 7.17 -17.45 -5.58
N THR A 365 6.79 -18.65 -6.03
CA THR A 365 5.93 -18.80 -7.22
C THR A 365 4.49 -18.29 -7.05
N ARG A 366 4.05 -17.89 -5.85
CA ARG A 366 2.70 -17.35 -5.63
C ARG A 366 2.60 -15.94 -6.20
N ASP A 367 3.51 -15.07 -5.77
CA ASP A 367 3.45 -13.62 -6.03
C ASP A 367 4.50 -13.14 -7.05
N ILE A 368 5.61 -13.85 -7.21
CA ILE A 368 6.65 -13.50 -8.19
C ILE A 368 6.82 -14.71 -9.13
N ARG A 369 6.58 -14.51 -10.43
CA ARG A 369 6.59 -15.59 -11.43
C ARG A 369 7.60 -15.49 -12.59
N PRO A 370 8.21 -14.34 -12.91
CA PRO A 370 9.15 -14.28 -14.04
C PRO A 370 10.32 -15.28 -13.99
N GLN A 371 10.81 -15.64 -12.80
CA GLN A 371 11.92 -16.57 -12.60
C GLN A 371 11.68 -17.96 -13.19
N ILE A 372 10.45 -18.46 -13.13
CA ILE A 372 10.13 -19.77 -13.73
C ILE A 372 10.09 -19.74 -15.27
N TYR A 373 10.17 -18.55 -15.87
CA TYR A 373 10.24 -18.31 -17.31
C TYR A 373 11.61 -17.84 -17.79
N GLY A 374 12.66 -18.00 -16.98
CA GLY A 374 14.04 -17.66 -17.36
C GLY A 374 14.43 -16.20 -17.12
N MET A 375 13.73 -15.49 -16.22
CA MET A 375 14.14 -14.17 -15.71
C MET A 375 14.57 -14.30 -14.25
N PRO A 376 15.74 -14.89 -13.96
CA PRO A 376 16.14 -15.23 -12.59
C PRO A 376 16.49 -14.02 -11.73
N THR A 377 16.79 -12.84 -12.29
CA THR A 377 17.23 -11.65 -11.53
C THR A 377 16.27 -10.47 -11.69
N TYR A 378 16.33 -9.50 -10.76
CA TYR A 378 15.57 -8.25 -10.88
C TYR A 378 15.94 -7.46 -12.15
N GLY A 379 17.19 -7.56 -12.64
CA GLY A 379 17.60 -6.93 -13.88
C GLY A 379 16.94 -7.54 -15.13
N ASP A 380 16.55 -8.81 -15.09
CA ASP A 380 15.89 -9.48 -16.22
C ASP A 380 14.41 -9.08 -16.37
N LEU A 381 13.87 -8.31 -15.41
CA LEU A 381 12.54 -7.71 -15.52
C LEU A 381 12.49 -6.52 -16.48
N PHE A 382 13.63 -6.06 -17.01
CA PHE A 382 13.74 -4.86 -17.83
C PHE A 382 14.32 -5.20 -19.22
N THR A 383 13.89 -4.48 -20.26
CA THR A 383 14.57 -4.53 -21.56
C THR A 383 15.92 -3.80 -21.47
N GLN A 384 16.82 -4.05 -22.44
CA GLN A 384 18.11 -3.36 -22.50
C GLN A 384 17.96 -1.83 -22.55
N ARG A 385 17.01 -1.32 -23.35
CA ARG A 385 16.73 0.13 -23.44
C ARG A 385 16.17 0.70 -22.15
N GLN A 386 15.29 -0.02 -21.45
CA GLN A 386 14.79 0.36 -20.13
C GLN A 386 15.92 0.43 -19.09
N LEU A 387 16.83 -0.56 -19.09
CA LEU A 387 18.01 -0.57 -18.23
C LEU A 387 18.93 0.62 -18.52
N VAL A 388 19.20 0.95 -19.79
CA VAL A 388 19.99 2.14 -20.16
C VAL A 388 19.35 3.41 -19.58
N ALA A 389 18.03 3.56 -19.70
CA ALA A 389 17.34 4.72 -19.13
C ALA A 389 17.45 4.82 -17.61
N LEU A 390 17.18 3.72 -16.90
CA LEU A 390 17.25 3.70 -15.44
C LEU A 390 18.68 3.94 -14.93
N ASN A 391 19.70 3.40 -15.61
CA ASN A 391 21.11 3.69 -15.27
C ASN A 391 21.43 5.19 -15.39
N VAL A 392 21.08 5.81 -16.52
CA VAL A 392 21.33 7.24 -16.75
C VAL A 392 20.64 8.10 -15.69
N PHE A 393 19.37 7.82 -15.37
CA PHE A 393 18.68 8.55 -14.31
C PHE A 393 19.33 8.32 -12.94
N SER A 394 19.70 7.09 -12.59
CA SER A 394 20.39 6.81 -11.32
C SER A 394 21.76 7.48 -11.20
N GLU A 395 22.51 7.60 -12.30
CA GLU A 395 23.81 8.30 -12.32
C GLU A 395 23.65 9.82 -12.15
N LEU A 396 22.62 10.39 -12.79
CA LEU A 396 22.31 11.82 -12.67
C LEU A 396 21.95 12.25 -11.24
N ILE A 397 21.58 11.33 -10.35
CA ILE A 397 21.38 11.63 -8.91
C ILE A 397 22.65 12.20 -8.28
N TYR A 398 23.82 11.68 -8.63
CA TYR A 398 25.09 12.19 -8.10
C TYR A 398 25.42 13.60 -8.63
N GLU A 399 25.08 13.86 -9.88
CA GLU A 399 25.32 15.14 -10.54
C GLU A 399 24.36 16.22 -10.05
N VAL A 400 23.06 15.91 -9.97
CA VAL A 400 22.04 16.85 -9.48
C VAL A 400 22.30 17.20 -8.01
N ARG A 401 22.73 16.23 -7.19
CA ARG A 401 23.14 16.48 -5.81
C ARG A 401 24.24 17.52 -5.72
N LYS A 402 25.31 17.36 -6.51
CA LYS A 402 26.43 18.34 -6.56
C LYS A 402 25.93 19.70 -7.00
N LYS A 403 25.08 19.75 -8.03
CA LYS A 403 24.49 20.99 -8.54
C LYS A 403 23.67 21.72 -7.49
N VAL A 404 22.80 21.01 -6.76
CA VAL A 404 21.99 21.56 -5.67
C VAL A 404 22.89 22.14 -4.59
N ILE A 405 23.94 21.43 -4.16
CA ILE A 405 24.89 21.92 -3.16
C ILE A 405 25.52 23.24 -3.61
N THR A 406 26.00 23.31 -4.86
CA THR A 406 26.56 24.55 -5.43
C THR A 406 25.53 25.69 -5.44
N ASP A 407 24.30 25.41 -5.85
CA ASP A 407 23.24 26.41 -5.93
C ASP A 407 22.87 26.91 -4.51
N VAL A 408 22.79 26.05 -3.48
CA VAL A 408 22.60 26.46 -2.08
C VAL A 408 23.71 27.40 -1.61
N LEU A 409 24.97 27.05 -1.85
CA LEU A 409 26.13 27.88 -1.45
C LEU A 409 26.10 29.25 -2.14
N SER A 410 25.70 29.30 -3.42
CA SER A 410 25.58 30.55 -4.17
C SER A 410 24.53 31.50 -3.59
N THR A 411 23.55 30.98 -2.85
CA THR A 411 22.52 31.78 -2.16
C THR A 411 22.95 32.27 -0.77
N GLY A 412 24.19 31.96 -0.34
CA GLY A 412 24.69 32.27 1.00
C GLY A 412 24.29 31.23 2.06
N GLY A 413 23.82 30.04 1.64
CA GLY A 413 23.52 28.94 2.54
C GLY A 413 24.78 28.40 3.24
N VAL A 414 24.63 27.91 4.47
CA VAL A 414 25.72 27.35 5.27
C VAL A 414 26.01 25.91 4.82
N ASN A 415 27.30 25.55 4.76
CA ASN A 415 27.71 24.15 4.70
C ASN A 415 28.17 23.72 6.09
N ASP A 416 27.36 22.91 6.77
CA ASP A 416 27.72 22.28 8.05
C ASP A 416 28.63 21.05 7.87
N GLY A 417 28.84 20.60 6.63
CA GLY A 417 29.63 19.40 6.31
C GLY A 417 28.95 18.09 6.70
N LEU A 418 27.70 18.15 7.19
CA LEU A 418 26.96 17.00 7.67
C LEU A 418 25.98 16.53 6.60
N THR A 419 25.91 15.21 6.42
CA THR A 419 24.90 14.57 5.59
C THR A 419 23.52 14.66 6.26
N LEU A 420 22.47 14.42 5.48
CA LEU A 420 21.11 14.37 6.00
C LEU A 420 20.92 13.27 7.05
N CYS A 421 21.59 12.12 6.93
CA CYS A 421 21.51 11.03 7.90
C CYS A 421 22.25 11.33 9.21
N GLU A 422 23.28 12.19 9.17
CA GLU A 422 23.99 12.69 10.37
C GLU A 422 23.26 13.86 11.05
N GLY A 423 22.09 14.24 10.54
CA GLY A 423 21.28 15.33 11.10
C GLY A 423 21.62 16.71 10.55
N GLY A 424 22.38 16.81 9.46
CA GLY A 424 22.69 18.06 8.79
C GLY A 424 21.44 18.79 8.29
N ILE A 425 21.56 20.12 8.20
CA ILE A 425 20.54 21.03 7.66
C ILE A 425 21.13 22.03 6.65
N GLY A 426 22.44 21.98 6.41
CA GLY A 426 23.14 22.83 5.45
C GLY A 426 23.08 22.33 4.01
N ALA A 427 23.95 22.87 3.16
CA ALA A 427 23.99 22.61 1.72
C ALA A 427 24.08 21.11 1.37
N THR A 428 24.93 20.37 2.09
CA THR A 428 25.11 18.92 1.89
C THR A 428 23.81 18.15 2.13
N ALA A 429 23.16 18.38 3.28
CA ALA A 429 21.88 17.78 3.61
C ALA A 429 20.76 18.20 2.64
N TYR A 430 20.74 19.45 2.16
CA TYR A 430 19.76 19.87 1.16
C TYR A 430 19.94 19.15 -0.18
N GLY A 431 21.19 18.96 -0.62
CA GLY A 431 21.52 18.12 -1.77
C GLY A 431 21.05 16.68 -1.60
N ASP A 432 21.27 16.09 -0.42
CA ASP A 432 20.78 14.76 -0.07
C ASP A 432 19.26 14.66 -0.16
N VAL A 433 18.53 15.67 0.34
CA VAL A 433 17.07 15.72 0.26
C VAL A 433 16.57 15.69 -1.18
N ILE A 434 17.10 16.56 -2.05
CA ILE A 434 16.68 16.60 -3.45
C ILE A 434 16.99 15.27 -4.14
N ALA A 435 18.16 14.69 -3.89
CA ALA A 435 18.52 13.37 -4.39
C ALA A 435 17.51 12.29 -3.96
N THR A 436 17.08 12.27 -2.69
CA THR A 436 16.09 11.32 -2.17
C THR A 436 14.75 11.42 -2.89
N TYR A 437 14.20 12.63 -3.07
CA TYR A 437 12.92 12.80 -3.76
C TYR A 437 12.99 12.47 -5.26
N LEU A 438 14.12 12.74 -5.92
CA LEU A 438 14.33 12.38 -7.31
C LEU A 438 14.56 10.87 -7.47
N ALA A 439 15.18 10.19 -6.50
CA ALA A 439 15.28 8.74 -6.50
C ALA A 439 13.90 8.06 -6.40
N PHE A 440 12.95 8.61 -5.64
CA PHE A 440 11.57 8.12 -5.68
C PHE A 440 10.87 8.33 -7.02
N ALA A 441 11.24 9.39 -7.77
CA ALA A 441 10.77 9.55 -9.14
C ALA A 441 11.37 8.48 -10.07
N ILE A 442 12.59 8.00 -9.81
CA ILE A 442 13.20 6.86 -10.51
C ILE A 442 12.46 5.56 -10.15
N ASP A 443 12.13 5.31 -8.88
CA ASP A 443 11.37 4.12 -8.49
C ASP A 443 10.00 4.05 -9.18
N LYS A 444 9.28 5.18 -9.24
CA LYS A 444 8.04 5.27 -10.02
C LYS A 444 8.28 5.01 -11.49
N LEU A 445 9.37 5.55 -12.05
CA LEU A 445 9.73 5.27 -13.43
C LEU A 445 9.98 3.78 -13.61
N ALA A 446 10.71 3.11 -12.72
CA ALA A 446 10.97 1.67 -12.78
C ALA A 446 9.67 0.85 -12.72
N ASP A 447 8.71 1.23 -11.86
CA ASP A 447 7.39 0.59 -11.78
C ASP A 447 6.61 0.68 -13.11
N TYR A 448 6.76 1.78 -13.85
CA TYR A 448 6.15 1.98 -15.17
C TYR A 448 7.07 1.65 -16.35
N CYS A 449 8.32 1.22 -16.12
CA CYS A 449 9.33 1.04 -17.15
C CYS A 449 10.00 -0.32 -17.04
N SER A 450 9.20 -1.37 -16.75
CA SER A 450 9.63 -2.76 -16.78
C SER A 450 9.01 -3.53 -17.96
N SER A 451 9.56 -4.69 -18.29
CA SER A 451 8.98 -5.63 -19.26
C SER A 451 7.80 -6.45 -18.69
N ILE A 452 7.34 -6.09 -17.49
CA ILE A 452 6.12 -6.63 -16.85
C ILE A 452 4.93 -5.68 -17.04
N CYS A 453 5.19 -4.40 -17.32
CA CYS A 453 4.15 -3.41 -17.61
C CYS A 453 3.28 -3.86 -18.79
N THR A 454 1.98 -3.61 -18.74
CA THR A 454 1.04 -4.03 -19.81
C THR A 454 0.24 -2.84 -20.33
N TRP A 455 -0.37 -2.97 -21.51
CA TRP A 455 -1.25 -1.94 -22.03
C TRP A 455 -2.69 -2.11 -21.52
N ASN A 456 -3.32 -1.02 -21.10
CA ASN A 456 -4.71 -1.01 -20.67
C ASN A 456 -5.61 -0.45 -21.79
N SER A 457 -6.09 -1.33 -22.66
CA SER A 457 -6.95 -0.98 -23.80
C SER A 457 -8.29 -0.35 -23.44
N GLY A 458 -8.76 -0.48 -22.20
CA GLY A 458 -9.97 0.21 -21.75
C GLY A 458 -9.74 1.67 -21.35
N ARG A 459 -8.50 2.04 -21.02
CA ARG A 459 -8.13 3.41 -20.58
C ARG A 459 -7.19 4.12 -21.54
N ASP A 460 -6.59 3.39 -22.48
CA ASP A 460 -5.53 3.82 -23.40
C ASP A 460 -4.31 4.37 -22.65
N ASN A 461 -3.89 3.65 -21.62
CA ASN A 461 -2.70 3.98 -20.84
C ASN A 461 -1.90 2.74 -20.45
N ILE A 462 -0.70 2.99 -19.94
CA ILE A 462 0.19 1.94 -19.43
C ILE A 462 -0.31 1.52 -18.05
N ARG A 463 -0.30 0.21 -17.82
CA ARG A 463 -0.51 -0.43 -16.54
C ARG A 463 0.86 -0.82 -15.99
N ASP A 464 1.14 -0.33 -14.80
CA ASP A 464 2.35 -0.52 -14.00
C ASP A 464 2.64 -1.98 -13.66
N THR A 465 3.86 -2.23 -13.18
CA THR A 465 4.37 -3.55 -12.77
C THR A 465 3.54 -4.13 -11.64
N PHE A 466 3.17 -3.29 -10.67
CA PHE A 466 2.39 -3.67 -9.49
C PHE A 466 0.89 -3.38 -9.61
N ALA A 467 0.31 -3.71 -10.77
CA ALA A 467 -1.15 -3.71 -10.97
C ALA A 467 -1.93 -4.54 -9.94
N ARG A 468 -1.22 -5.43 -9.23
CA ARG A 468 -1.62 -6.16 -8.03
C ARG A 468 -0.41 -6.28 -7.10
N GLN A 469 -0.60 -6.79 -5.89
CA GLN A 469 0.46 -7.00 -4.89
C GLN A 469 1.37 -8.20 -5.24
N ALA A 470 1.85 -8.27 -6.48
CA ALA A 470 2.60 -9.38 -7.06
C ALA A 470 3.27 -8.94 -8.38
N ILE A 471 4.34 -9.61 -8.78
CA ILE A 471 5.02 -9.47 -10.08
C ILE A 471 4.64 -10.68 -10.95
N PRO A 472 3.54 -10.61 -11.74
CA PRO A 472 3.17 -11.68 -12.66
C PRO A 472 4.15 -11.80 -13.83
N MET A 473 4.09 -12.92 -14.54
CA MET A 473 4.62 -12.99 -15.90
C MET A 473 3.67 -12.26 -16.86
N SER A 474 4.23 -11.38 -17.69
CA SER A 474 3.54 -10.68 -18.78
C SER A 474 3.99 -11.24 -20.13
N TRP A 475 3.04 -11.63 -20.97
CA TRP A 475 3.30 -12.24 -22.29
C TRP A 475 3.53 -11.20 -23.37
N ASP A 476 2.62 -10.23 -23.43
CA ASP A 476 2.75 -8.96 -24.12
C ASP A 476 3.00 -7.85 -23.08
N PHE A 477 3.90 -6.92 -23.40
CA PHE A 477 4.30 -5.85 -22.48
C PHE A 477 4.38 -4.49 -23.18
N ALA A 478 4.16 -3.44 -22.40
CA ALA A 478 4.26 -2.05 -22.84
C ALA A 478 5.58 -1.45 -22.32
N GLU A 479 6.48 -1.10 -23.23
CA GLU A 479 7.69 -0.36 -22.93
C GLU A 479 7.40 1.15 -23.03
N THR A 480 7.45 1.83 -21.89
CA THR A 480 7.14 3.26 -21.75
C THR A 480 8.25 4.15 -22.30
N ASN A 481 7.87 5.27 -22.91
CA ASN A 481 8.79 6.38 -23.16
C ASN A 481 8.90 7.30 -21.92
N PRO A 482 10.06 7.34 -21.23
CA PRO A 482 10.25 8.18 -20.03
C PRO A 482 10.13 9.68 -20.29
N PHE A 483 10.22 10.09 -21.57
CA PHE A 483 10.20 11.48 -22.02
C PHE A 483 8.89 11.92 -22.65
N SER A 484 7.86 11.05 -22.67
CA SER A 484 6.52 11.40 -23.16
C SER A 484 5.75 12.27 -22.16
N ASN A 485 4.60 12.80 -22.56
CA ASN A 485 3.67 13.52 -21.68
C ASN A 485 2.55 12.62 -21.13
N SER A 486 2.68 11.29 -21.24
CA SER A 486 1.67 10.30 -20.86
C SER A 486 2.05 9.54 -19.58
N SER A 487 1.18 8.64 -19.10
CA SER A 487 1.44 7.82 -17.91
C SER A 487 2.79 7.11 -17.97
N GLY A 488 3.53 7.11 -16.86
CA GLY A 488 4.82 6.43 -16.72
C GLY A 488 6.05 7.26 -17.12
N ASN A 489 5.87 8.53 -17.49
CA ASN A 489 6.99 9.44 -17.73
C ASN A 489 7.65 9.91 -16.42
N PHE A 490 8.91 10.35 -16.50
CA PHE A 490 9.69 10.78 -15.34
C PHE A 490 9.16 12.09 -14.70
N THR A 491 8.71 13.04 -15.52
CA THR A 491 8.16 14.34 -15.08
C THR A 491 6.93 14.18 -14.18
N LEU A 492 6.06 13.19 -14.44
CA LEU A 492 4.91 12.87 -13.61
C LEU A 492 5.35 12.41 -12.21
N GLY A 493 6.44 11.63 -12.12
CA GLY A 493 7.02 11.20 -10.86
C GLY A 493 7.49 12.39 -10.02
N ILE A 494 8.16 13.35 -10.64
CA ILE A 494 8.60 14.61 -10.04
C ILE A 494 7.42 15.43 -9.53
N GLU A 495 6.41 15.67 -10.37
CA GLU A 495 5.26 16.49 -10.00
C GLU A 495 4.47 15.87 -8.85
N GLN A 496 4.29 14.55 -8.85
CA GLN A 496 3.65 13.87 -7.72
C GLN A 496 4.43 14.03 -6.41
N SER A 497 5.76 13.93 -6.44
CA SER A 497 6.61 14.18 -5.27
C SER A 497 6.45 15.61 -4.75
N ALA A 498 6.46 16.60 -5.65
CA ALA A 498 6.22 18.01 -5.30
C ALA A 498 4.80 18.25 -4.75
N GLN A 499 3.76 17.62 -5.31
CA GLN A 499 2.40 17.72 -4.79
C GLN A 499 2.26 17.15 -3.38
N VAL A 500 2.95 16.03 -3.09
CA VAL A 500 2.97 15.44 -1.74
C VAL A 500 3.66 16.38 -0.76
N LEU A 501 4.83 16.92 -1.12
CA LEU A 501 5.55 17.92 -0.31
C LEU A 501 4.67 19.14 0.05
N ASN A 502 3.80 19.57 -0.86
CA ASN A 502 2.85 20.66 -0.59
C ASN A 502 1.71 20.29 0.38
N LYS A 503 1.49 19.00 0.66
CA LYS A 503 0.37 18.49 1.46
C LYS A 503 0.78 17.82 2.79
N VAL A 504 2.05 17.46 2.95
CA VAL A 504 2.57 16.91 4.22
C VAL A 504 2.71 18.01 5.29
N PRO A 505 2.48 17.68 6.56
CA PRO A 505 2.76 18.59 7.67
C PRO A 505 4.27 18.81 7.81
N ALA A 506 4.67 20.03 8.18
CA ALA A 506 6.08 20.43 8.31
C ALA A 506 6.33 21.18 9.64
N CYS A 507 5.78 20.66 10.75
CA CYS A 507 5.69 21.39 12.01
C CYS A 507 6.46 20.78 13.18
N LYS A 508 6.20 19.51 13.53
CA LYS A 508 6.72 18.85 14.74
C LYS A 508 7.87 17.90 14.43
N LYS A 509 8.70 17.63 15.44
CA LYS A 509 9.79 16.65 15.31
C LYS A 509 9.21 15.25 15.13
N ALA A 510 9.84 14.47 14.27
CA ALA A 510 9.55 13.05 14.08
C ALA A 510 10.84 12.25 14.10
N LYS A 511 10.75 10.99 14.52
CA LYS A 511 11.91 10.07 14.59
C LYS A 511 11.55 8.76 13.91
N ILE A 512 12.19 8.49 12.77
CA ILE A 512 12.02 7.22 12.05
C ILE A 512 13.31 6.41 12.10
N ALA A 513 13.21 5.12 12.40
CA ALA A 513 14.37 4.24 12.47
C ALA A 513 14.10 2.87 11.83
N GLN A 514 15.15 2.30 11.22
CA GLN A 514 15.10 0.90 10.80
C GLN A 514 15.31 -0.01 12.00
N LYS A 515 14.24 -0.62 12.51
CA LYS A 515 14.28 -1.43 13.74
C LYS A 515 13.32 -2.60 13.66
N ASP A 516 13.69 -3.67 14.35
CA ASP A 516 12.87 -4.86 14.54
C ASP A 516 11.97 -4.68 15.78
N ALA A 517 10.66 -4.65 15.57
CA ALA A 517 9.66 -4.46 16.62
C ALA A 517 9.67 -5.56 17.70
N THR A 518 10.23 -6.74 17.40
CA THR A 518 10.24 -7.90 18.32
C THR A 518 11.36 -7.81 19.37
N THR A 519 12.43 -7.08 19.05
CA THR A 519 13.66 -7.00 19.86
C THR A 519 14.01 -5.58 20.30
N ASN A 520 13.43 -4.55 19.67
CA ASN A 520 13.74 -3.17 19.99
C ASN A 520 13.25 -2.77 21.39
N LYS A 521 14.16 -2.18 22.19
CA LYS A 521 13.79 -1.53 23.44
C LYS A 521 13.15 -0.18 23.12
N ILE A 522 11.88 -0.03 23.47
CA ILE A 522 11.12 1.19 23.24
C ILE A 522 11.24 2.08 24.49
N GLU A 523 11.59 3.34 24.30
CA GLU A 523 11.65 4.33 25.40
C GLU A 523 10.22 4.76 25.76
N ALA A 524 9.77 4.38 26.96
CA ALA A 524 8.40 4.55 27.46
C ALA A 524 8.24 5.81 28.33
N PRO A 525 6.99 6.27 28.59
CA PRO A 525 5.71 5.78 28.06
C PRO A 525 5.26 6.51 26.77
N LEU A 526 4.64 5.76 25.84
CA LEU A 526 4.18 6.26 24.54
C LEU A 526 2.73 5.86 24.27
N VAL A 527 2.02 6.64 23.44
CA VAL A 527 0.73 6.23 22.87
C VAL A 527 1.00 5.38 21.65
N LEU A 528 0.42 4.18 21.62
CA LEU A 528 0.69 3.21 20.57
C LEU A 528 -0.49 3.14 19.60
N CYS A 529 -0.20 3.35 18.32
CA CYS A 529 -1.15 3.18 17.24
C CYS A 529 -0.41 2.50 16.09
N THR A 530 -0.85 1.31 15.67
CA THR A 530 -0.04 0.50 14.76
C THR A 530 -0.86 -0.43 13.87
N ASP A 531 -0.25 -0.86 12.76
CA ASP A 531 -0.80 -1.81 11.80
C ASP A 531 0.20 -2.96 11.60
N PRO A 532 0.20 -4.00 12.47
CA PRO A 532 1.13 -5.11 12.37
C PRO A 532 0.86 -5.93 11.10
N PRO A 533 1.87 -6.61 10.54
CA PRO A 533 1.71 -7.40 9.32
C PRO A 533 0.77 -8.59 9.51
N TYR A 534 0.05 -8.93 8.44
CA TYR A 534 -0.96 -10.00 8.45
C TYR A 534 -0.40 -11.30 7.88
N TYR A 535 -0.27 -12.30 8.74
CA TYR A 535 -0.03 -13.72 8.46
C TYR A 535 0.66 -14.00 7.11
N ASP A 536 -0.08 -14.32 6.04
CA ASP A 536 0.46 -14.64 4.70
C ASP A 536 -0.18 -13.79 3.57
N ASN A 537 -0.31 -12.48 3.80
CA ASN A 537 -1.03 -11.60 2.87
C ASN A 537 -0.12 -11.01 1.77
N ILE A 538 1.07 -10.50 2.12
CA ILE A 538 1.98 -9.79 1.20
C ILE A 538 3.43 -10.05 1.60
N GLY A 539 4.26 -10.50 0.66
CA GLY A 539 5.71 -10.59 0.84
C GLY A 539 6.38 -9.22 0.66
N TYR A 540 6.28 -8.32 1.65
CA TYR A 540 6.79 -6.95 1.53
C TYR A 540 8.28 -6.90 1.23
N ALA A 541 9.09 -7.72 1.91
CA ALA A 541 10.54 -7.72 1.71
C ALA A 541 10.93 -8.19 0.30
N ASP A 542 10.22 -9.16 -0.27
CA ASP A 542 10.45 -9.63 -1.64
C ASP A 542 10.05 -8.58 -2.67
N LEU A 543 8.87 -7.98 -2.52
CA LEU A 543 8.40 -6.97 -3.48
C LEU A 543 9.21 -5.68 -3.37
N SER A 544 9.66 -5.30 -2.16
CA SER A 544 10.51 -4.13 -1.93
C SER A 544 11.88 -4.24 -2.61
N ASP A 545 12.40 -5.45 -2.83
CA ASP A 545 13.69 -5.61 -3.51
C ASP A 545 13.69 -5.03 -4.93
N PHE A 546 12.53 -5.02 -5.60
CA PHE A 546 12.37 -4.40 -6.92
C PHE A 546 12.79 -2.92 -6.91
N PHE A 547 12.44 -2.18 -5.84
CA PHE A 547 12.82 -0.78 -5.66
C PHE A 547 14.18 -0.65 -4.97
N TYR A 548 14.45 -1.52 -3.99
CA TYR A 548 15.66 -1.46 -3.17
C TYR A 548 16.95 -1.47 -4.00
N VAL A 549 17.01 -2.25 -5.09
CA VAL A 549 18.21 -2.31 -5.95
C VAL A 549 18.52 -0.96 -6.61
N TRP A 550 17.50 -0.20 -7.01
CA TRP A 550 17.64 1.12 -7.63
C TRP A 550 17.92 2.20 -6.59
N LEU A 551 17.19 2.17 -5.48
CA LEU A 551 17.42 3.06 -4.33
C LEU A 551 18.83 2.90 -3.77
N ARG A 552 19.31 1.66 -3.59
CA ARG A 552 20.66 1.38 -3.11
C ARG A 552 21.73 1.93 -4.05
N ARG A 553 21.55 1.78 -5.37
CA ARG A 553 22.46 2.36 -6.38
C ARG A 553 22.47 3.90 -6.33
N SER A 554 21.32 4.52 -6.09
CA SER A 554 21.15 5.97 -6.17
C SER A 554 21.48 6.70 -4.85
N LEU A 555 21.20 6.07 -3.70
CA LEU A 555 21.23 6.70 -2.38
C LEU A 555 22.14 5.98 -1.37
N GLY A 556 22.85 4.92 -1.76
CA GLY A 556 23.68 4.13 -0.84
C GLY A 556 24.74 4.94 -0.11
N SER A 557 25.29 5.99 -0.73
CA SER A 557 26.23 6.91 -0.09
C SER A 557 25.57 7.95 0.83
N ILE A 558 24.26 8.17 0.69
CA ILE A 558 23.48 9.14 1.48
C ILE A 558 22.87 8.46 2.71
N TYR A 559 22.43 7.21 2.58
CA TYR A 559 21.88 6.41 3.68
C TYR A 559 22.60 5.06 3.81
N PRO A 560 23.88 5.05 4.23
CA PRO A 560 24.68 3.83 4.31
C PRO A 560 24.09 2.78 5.26
N ASP A 561 23.46 3.22 6.36
CA ASP A 561 22.82 2.32 7.33
C ASP A 561 21.56 1.64 6.78
N ILE A 562 20.73 2.38 6.02
CA ILE A 562 19.50 1.87 5.41
C ILE A 562 19.82 0.90 4.27
N PHE A 563 20.90 1.15 3.51
CA PHE A 563 21.29 0.38 2.32
C PHE A 563 22.50 -0.55 2.55
N LYS A 564 22.74 -0.93 3.81
CA LYS A 564 23.89 -1.74 4.23
C LYS A 564 23.92 -3.13 3.59
N THR A 565 22.76 -3.76 3.41
CA THR A 565 22.64 -5.11 2.85
C THR A 565 22.48 -5.10 1.33
N LEU A 566 22.72 -6.24 0.67
CA LEU A 566 22.52 -6.36 -0.78
C LEU A 566 21.03 -6.28 -1.17
N LEU A 567 20.16 -6.80 -0.32
CA LEU A 567 18.71 -6.82 -0.46
C LEU A 567 18.05 -6.51 0.89
N VAL A 568 16.74 -6.27 0.90
CA VAL A 568 15.95 -6.04 2.13
C VAL A 568 16.13 -7.23 3.11
N PRO A 569 16.12 -7.06 4.44
CA PRO A 569 16.15 -8.20 5.37
C PRO A 569 14.87 -9.07 5.30
N LYS A 570 15.02 -10.39 5.19
CA LYS A 570 13.90 -11.36 5.09
C LYS A 570 13.68 -12.21 6.34
N GLU A 571 14.76 -12.64 6.98
CA GLU A 571 14.71 -13.60 8.09
C GLU A 571 13.89 -13.10 9.28
N LYS A 572 13.86 -11.79 9.48
CA LYS A 572 13.17 -11.10 10.57
C LYS A 572 11.83 -10.49 10.16
N GLU A 573 11.43 -10.68 8.90
CA GLU A 573 10.13 -10.21 8.42
C GLU A 573 9.03 -11.04 9.10
N LEU A 574 8.07 -10.38 9.74
CA LEU A 574 6.99 -11.04 10.46
C LEU A 574 5.90 -11.55 9.50
N VAL A 575 6.19 -12.66 8.82
CA VAL A 575 5.30 -13.33 7.84
C VAL A 575 5.25 -14.84 8.07
N ALA A 576 4.08 -15.43 7.82
CA ALA A 576 3.80 -16.86 7.91
C ALA A 576 3.88 -17.55 6.54
N THR A 577 4.86 -17.20 5.72
CA THR A 577 4.94 -17.70 4.34
C THR A 577 5.73 -19.03 4.25
N PRO A 578 5.12 -20.16 3.85
CA PRO A 578 5.75 -21.49 3.96
C PRO A 578 7.06 -21.65 3.18
N TYR A 579 7.22 -20.97 2.03
CA TYR A 579 8.44 -21.12 1.22
C TYR A 579 9.69 -20.59 1.96
N ARG A 580 9.54 -19.63 2.89
CA ARG A 580 10.63 -19.17 3.77
C ARG A 580 11.11 -20.25 4.74
N PHE A 581 10.29 -21.28 4.96
CA PHE A 581 10.54 -22.37 5.90
C PHE A 581 10.60 -23.73 5.19
N ASN A 582 11.17 -23.77 3.98
CA ASN A 582 11.30 -24.99 3.17
C ASN A 582 9.95 -25.69 2.89
N GLY A 583 8.88 -24.92 2.72
CA GLY A 583 7.52 -25.42 2.51
C GLY A 583 6.78 -25.84 3.80
N ASN A 584 7.41 -25.72 4.97
CA ASN A 584 6.80 -26.13 6.24
C ASN A 584 5.85 -25.06 6.79
N LYS A 585 4.55 -25.28 6.60
CA LYS A 585 3.48 -24.38 7.08
C LYS A 585 3.49 -24.21 8.61
N GLU A 586 3.73 -25.28 9.36
CA GLU A 586 3.69 -25.25 10.83
C GLU A 586 4.84 -24.43 11.41
N LYS A 587 6.05 -24.57 10.88
CA LYS A 587 7.19 -23.73 11.28
C LYS A 587 6.94 -22.25 10.98
N ALA A 588 6.35 -21.96 9.81
CA ALA A 588 6.00 -20.59 9.43
C ALA A 588 4.96 -19.98 10.37
N LYS A 589 3.94 -20.77 10.75
CA LYS A 589 2.95 -20.41 11.77
C LYS A 589 3.63 -20.09 13.09
N VAL A 590 4.32 -21.06 13.70
CA VAL A 590 4.97 -20.91 15.02
C VAL A 590 5.91 -19.70 15.05
N PHE A 591 6.69 -19.48 13.99
CA PHE A 591 7.53 -18.30 13.87
C PHE A 591 6.73 -17.00 13.94
N PHE A 592 5.64 -16.89 13.19
CA PHE A 592 4.78 -15.70 13.19
C PHE A 592 4.16 -15.47 14.57
N GLU A 593 3.55 -16.49 15.18
CA GLU A 593 2.85 -16.34 16.47
C GLU A 593 3.80 -15.91 17.60
N GLN A 594 4.98 -16.54 17.68
CA GLN A 594 5.98 -16.22 18.70
C GLN A 594 6.51 -14.81 18.55
N ASN A 595 6.87 -14.41 17.33
CA ASN A 595 7.45 -13.09 17.10
C ASN A 595 6.41 -11.96 17.21
N LEU A 596 5.15 -12.21 16.80
CA LEU A 596 4.07 -11.25 17.03
C LEU A 596 3.79 -11.08 18.52
N SER A 597 3.78 -12.17 19.29
CA SER A 597 3.68 -12.11 20.75
C SER A 597 4.83 -11.33 21.38
N ASN A 598 6.07 -11.50 20.89
CA ASN A 598 7.22 -10.73 21.36
C ASN A 598 7.05 -9.24 21.08
N ALA A 599 6.58 -8.86 19.89
CA ALA A 599 6.29 -7.47 19.56
C ALA A 599 5.22 -6.87 20.49
N PHE A 600 4.14 -7.60 20.79
CA PHE A 600 3.14 -7.16 21.76
C PHE A 600 3.70 -7.01 23.17
N THR A 601 4.60 -7.89 23.61
CA THR A 601 5.29 -7.72 24.90
C THR A 601 6.11 -6.42 24.92
N ARG A 602 6.85 -6.09 23.86
CA ARG A 602 7.57 -4.81 23.76
C ARG A 602 6.65 -3.60 23.77
N MET A 603 5.52 -3.71 23.08
CA MET A 603 4.47 -2.68 23.13
C MET A 603 3.90 -2.54 24.55
N ARG A 604 3.68 -3.64 25.27
CA ARG A 604 3.18 -3.62 26.65
C ARG A 604 4.13 -2.91 27.61
N GLU A 605 5.44 -3.10 27.44
CA GLU A 605 6.51 -2.43 28.20
C GLU A 605 6.51 -0.90 27.93
N ALA A 606 6.11 -0.48 26.72
CA ALA A 606 6.13 0.92 26.30
C ALA A 606 4.82 1.68 26.48
N ALA A 607 3.70 0.96 26.62
CA ALA A 607 2.37 1.53 26.59
C ALA A 607 2.13 2.52 27.74
N HIS A 608 1.62 3.69 27.41
CA HIS A 608 1.12 4.63 28.41
C HIS A 608 -0.13 4.06 29.10
N CYS A 609 -0.23 4.17 30.43
CA CYS A 609 -1.36 3.60 31.19
C CYS A 609 -2.68 4.35 30.96
N ASP A 610 -2.63 5.67 30.80
CA ASP A 610 -3.84 6.50 30.64
C ASP A 610 -4.49 6.42 29.24
N TYR A 611 -3.75 6.01 28.21
CA TYR A 611 -4.23 5.98 26.83
C TYR A 611 -4.28 4.54 26.30
N PRO A 612 -5.28 4.18 25.50
CA PRO A 612 -5.36 2.86 24.90
C PRO A 612 -4.33 2.69 23.77
N LEU A 613 -3.93 1.43 23.56
CA LEU A 613 -3.27 0.94 22.35
C LEU A 613 -4.32 0.70 21.27
N SER A 614 -4.09 1.24 20.08
CA SER A 614 -4.95 1.05 18.90
C SER A 614 -4.23 0.20 17.85
N ILE A 615 -4.81 -0.93 17.47
CA ILE A 615 -4.24 -1.85 16.47
C ILE A 615 -5.19 -1.99 15.29
N PHE A 616 -4.72 -1.66 14.09
CA PHE A 616 -5.45 -1.96 12.86
C PHE A 616 -5.27 -3.44 12.50
N TYR A 617 -6.37 -4.07 12.09
CA TYR A 617 -6.37 -5.46 11.63
C TYR A 617 -7.31 -5.65 10.44
N ALA A 618 -6.90 -6.36 9.41
CA ALA A 618 -7.76 -6.70 8.28
C ALA A 618 -8.41 -8.08 8.50
N PHE A 619 -9.74 -8.13 8.57
CA PHE A 619 -10.50 -9.37 8.67
C PHE A 619 -10.82 -9.90 7.27
N LYS A 620 -10.43 -11.16 6.99
CA LYS A 620 -10.72 -11.81 5.72
C LYS A 620 -11.79 -12.90 5.93
N GLN A 621 -13.03 -12.62 5.51
CA GLN A 621 -14.17 -13.53 5.64
C GLN A 621 -13.99 -14.89 4.91
N THR A 622 -13.09 -15.01 3.92
CA THR A 622 -12.97 -16.21 3.07
C THR A 622 -12.19 -17.38 3.68
N GLU A 623 -11.65 -17.29 4.90
CA GLU A 623 -11.08 -18.49 5.56
C GLU A 623 -12.16 -19.42 6.15
N VAL A 624 -13.44 -19.11 5.92
CA VAL A 624 -14.59 -19.87 6.42
C VAL A 624 -14.90 -21.11 5.55
N ASP A 625 -14.33 -21.23 4.33
CA ASP A 625 -14.83 -22.19 3.32
C ASP A 625 -13.86 -23.32 2.89
N GLU A 626 -12.58 -23.36 3.29
CA GLU A 626 -11.65 -24.40 2.79
C GLU A 626 -11.14 -25.41 3.85
N ASP A 627 -11.15 -25.09 5.15
CA ASP A 627 -10.57 -25.95 6.20
C ASP A 627 -11.54 -26.35 7.34
N ASN A 628 -12.83 -26.01 7.25
CA ASN A 628 -13.81 -26.37 8.27
C ASN A 628 -14.33 -27.80 8.05
N GLU A 629 -13.63 -28.80 8.60
CA GLU A 629 -14.31 -30.02 9.03
C GLU A 629 -15.42 -29.62 10.01
N LEU A 630 -16.65 -30.07 9.73
CA LEU A 630 -17.77 -29.96 10.66
C LEU A 630 -17.31 -30.48 12.02
N ASP A 631 -17.39 -29.65 13.06
CA ASP A 631 -17.34 -30.21 14.40
C ASP A 631 -18.54 -31.15 14.58
N GLY A 632 -18.40 -32.16 15.44
CA GLY A 632 -19.42 -33.21 15.65
C GLY A 632 -20.79 -32.72 16.13
N ASN A 633 -21.01 -31.40 16.21
CA ASN A 633 -22.24 -30.74 16.61
C ASN A 633 -22.88 -29.89 15.50
N GLY A 634 -22.32 -29.83 14.28
CA GLY A 634 -22.97 -29.19 13.13
C GLY A 634 -23.05 -27.66 13.19
N VAL A 635 -22.14 -27.00 13.91
CA VAL A 635 -22.09 -25.53 14.00
C VAL A 635 -20.99 -25.01 13.07
N LYS A 636 -21.31 -24.05 12.19
CA LYS A 636 -20.31 -23.38 11.35
C LYS A 636 -19.35 -22.58 12.25
N ALA A 637 -18.12 -23.05 12.42
CA ALA A 637 -17.09 -22.34 13.17
C ALA A 637 -16.58 -21.11 12.39
N ILE A 638 -16.97 -19.91 12.80
CA ILE A 638 -16.54 -18.61 12.22
C ILE A 638 -15.22 -18.14 12.87
N ALA A 639 -14.21 -19.00 12.98
CA ALA A 639 -12.93 -18.63 13.60
C ALA A 639 -11.75 -18.81 12.62
N SER A 640 -11.35 -17.71 11.96
CA SER A 640 -10.10 -17.64 11.20
C SER A 640 -8.90 -17.83 12.14
N THR A 641 -7.99 -18.72 11.76
CA THR A 641 -6.77 -19.04 12.54
C THR A 641 -5.92 -17.79 12.83
N GLY A 642 -5.84 -16.84 11.90
CA GLY A 642 -5.05 -15.62 12.08
C GLY A 642 -5.62 -14.64 13.11
N TRP A 643 -6.95 -14.60 13.28
CA TRP A 643 -7.61 -13.72 14.26
C TRP A 643 -7.41 -14.24 15.68
N GLU A 644 -7.56 -15.55 15.87
CA GLU A 644 -7.30 -16.22 17.14
C GLU A 644 -5.86 -15.98 17.62
N THR A 645 -4.87 -16.17 16.75
CA THR A 645 -3.45 -15.91 17.04
C THR A 645 -3.20 -14.47 17.52
N MET A 646 -3.82 -13.47 16.86
CA MET A 646 -3.64 -12.07 17.24
C MET A 646 -4.20 -11.79 18.64
N LEU A 647 -5.45 -12.21 18.91
CA LEU A 647 -6.10 -12.00 20.20
C LEU A 647 -5.36 -12.75 21.31
N GLU A 648 -4.94 -13.98 21.07
CA GLU A 648 -4.12 -14.73 22.01
C GLU A 648 -2.80 -14.04 22.32
N GLY A 649 -2.10 -13.54 21.30
CA GLY A 649 -0.85 -12.79 21.47
C GLY A 649 -1.02 -11.57 22.37
N LEU A 650 -2.08 -10.79 22.16
CA LEU A 650 -2.39 -9.61 22.99
C LEU A 650 -2.70 -9.98 24.43
N ILE A 651 -3.53 -10.99 24.64
CA ILE A 651 -3.95 -11.42 25.98
C ILE A 651 -2.76 -12.03 26.75
N LYS A 652 -1.92 -12.83 26.08
CA LYS A 652 -0.67 -13.38 26.65
C LYS A 652 0.34 -12.28 26.97
N ALA A 653 0.44 -11.25 26.14
CA ALA A 653 1.28 -10.08 26.40
C ALA A 653 0.75 -9.17 27.53
N GLY A 654 -0.40 -9.49 28.13
CA GLY A 654 -0.93 -8.74 29.28
C GLY A 654 -1.77 -7.54 28.89
N PHE A 655 -2.42 -7.56 27.73
CA PHE A 655 -3.47 -6.61 27.37
C PHE A 655 -4.86 -7.15 27.68
N THR A 656 -5.77 -6.21 27.95
CA THR A 656 -7.22 -6.39 27.93
C THR A 656 -7.75 -5.66 26.71
N ILE A 657 -8.59 -6.30 25.91
CA ILE A 657 -9.25 -5.69 24.75
C ILE A 657 -10.48 -4.95 25.27
N THR A 658 -10.59 -3.65 25.04
CA THR A 658 -11.70 -2.83 25.54
C THR A 658 -12.73 -2.51 24.46
N GLY A 659 -12.40 -2.67 23.18
CA GLY A 659 -13.34 -2.46 22.08
C GLY A 659 -12.85 -2.94 20.73
N THR A 660 -13.78 -3.13 19.79
CA THR A 660 -13.53 -3.38 18.37
C THR A 660 -14.36 -2.41 17.54
N LEU A 661 -13.71 -1.70 16.62
CA LEU A 661 -14.38 -0.74 15.76
C LEU A 661 -14.30 -1.18 14.30
N PRO A 662 -15.44 -1.49 13.63
CA PRO A 662 -15.44 -1.88 12.22
C PRO A 662 -15.12 -0.68 11.32
N MET A 663 -13.99 -0.77 10.61
CA MET A 663 -13.51 0.24 9.67
C MET A 663 -13.33 -0.35 8.27
N ARG A 664 -14.07 0.17 7.29
CA ARG A 664 -13.95 -0.20 5.88
C ARG A 664 -12.73 0.48 5.28
N THR A 665 -11.56 -0.05 5.59
CA THR A 665 -10.30 0.47 5.05
C THR A 665 -9.94 -0.12 3.69
N GLU A 666 -10.70 -1.11 3.17
CA GLU A 666 -10.48 -1.73 1.87
C GLU A 666 -11.41 -1.26 0.74
N ARG A 667 -10.99 -1.45 -0.51
CA ARG A 667 -11.67 -0.92 -1.69
C ARG A 667 -12.93 -1.75 -1.98
N SER A 668 -14.11 -1.12 -2.05
CA SER A 668 -15.36 -1.76 -2.48
C SER A 668 -15.42 -2.05 -3.99
N SER A 669 -14.52 -1.47 -4.78
CA SER A 669 -14.49 -1.66 -6.24
C SER A 669 -13.92 -3.03 -6.60
N ARG A 670 -14.80 -3.93 -7.05
CA ARG A 670 -14.45 -5.19 -7.73
C ARG A 670 -13.46 -4.91 -8.86
N THR A 671 -12.28 -5.51 -8.79
CA THR A 671 -11.47 -5.69 -10.01
C THR A 671 -12.19 -6.75 -10.84
N VAL A 672 -12.98 -6.31 -11.82
CA VAL A 672 -13.89 -7.11 -12.68
C VAL A 672 -13.23 -8.36 -13.31
N SER A 673 -11.90 -8.50 -13.25
CA SER A 673 -11.17 -9.65 -13.81
C SER A 673 -10.75 -10.75 -12.81
N LEU A 674 -11.18 -10.72 -11.55
CA LEU A 674 -10.88 -11.78 -10.58
C LEU A 674 -12.11 -12.10 -9.73
N ASN A 675 -12.65 -13.31 -9.88
CA ASN A 675 -13.74 -13.89 -9.08
C ASN A 675 -13.30 -14.18 -7.62
N SER A 676 -12.71 -13.21 -6.92
CA SER A 676 -12.47 -13.32 -5.48
C SER A 676 -13.41 -12.35 -4.75
N ASN A 677 -14.57 -12.85 -4.35
CA ASN A 677 -15.45 -12.19 -3.40
C ASN A 677 -14.81 -12.23 -2.02
N ALA A 678 -14.19 -11.13 -1.60
CA ALA A 678 -13.95 -10.87 -0.19
C ALA A 678 -14.02 -9.36 0.03
N LEU A 679 -15.13 -8.88 0.61
CA LEU A 679 -15.13 -7.59 1.31
C LEU A 679 -14.19 -7.77 2.50
N ALA A 680 -12.96 -7.27 2.40
CA ALA A 680 -12.06 -7.23 3.54
C ALA A 680 -12.43 -6.04 4.42
N THR A 681 -13.35 -6.23 5.37
CA THR A 681 -13.58 -5.22 6.42
C THR A 681 -12.35 -5.21 7.33
N SER A 682 -11.80 -4.04 7.63
CA SER A 682 -10.77 -3.92 8.67
C SER A 682 -11.44 -3.57 9.99
N ILE A 683 -10.76 -3.85 11.08
CA ILE A 683 -11.21 -3.53 12.43
C ILE A 683 -10.07 -2.86 13.17
N VAL A 684 -10.42 -1.95 14.07
CA VAL A 684 -9.46 -1.35 15.00
C VAL A 684 -9.72 -1.96 16.37
N LEU A 685 -8.74 -2.69 16.88
CA LEU A 685 -8.72 -3.24 18.23
C LEU A 685 -8.22 -2.18 19.21
N ILE A 686 -9.01 -1.96 20.25
CA ILE A 686 -8.66 -1.03 21.33
C ILE A 686 -8.26 -1.86 22.54
N CYS A 687 -7.05 -1.63 23.04
CA CYS A 687 -6.42 -2.45 24.07
C CYS A 687 -5.90 -1.57 25.20
N ARG A 688 -5.98 -2.07 26.43
CA ARG A 688 -5.34 -1.46 27.60
C ARG A 688 -4.45 -2.46 28.32
N PRO A 689 -3.36 -1.99 28.95
CA PRO A 689 -2.62 -2.75 29.95
C PRO A 689 -3.55 -3.45 30.97
N ARG A 690 -3.55 -4.78 31.00
CA ARG A 690 -4.22 -5.52 32.08
C ARG A 690 -3.45 -5.31 33.38
N PRO A 691 -4.13 -5.04 34.51
CA PRO A 691 -3.49 -4.99 35.82
C PRO A 691 -2.82 -6.32 36.18
N GLU A 692 -1.64 -6.29 36.78
CA GLU A 692 -0.96 -7.51 37.26
C GLU A 692 -1.76 -8.25 38.34
N THR A 693 -2.62 -7.52 39.05
CA THR A 693 -3.53 -8.03 40.09
C THR A 693 -4.87 -8.56 39.53
N ALA A 694 -4.99 -8.72 38.21
CA ALA A 694 -6.24 -9.19 37.59
C ALA A 694 -6.63 -10.60 38.10
N PRO A 695 -7.88 -10.77 38.60
CA PRO A 695 -8.32 -12.04 39.17
C PRO A 695 -8.47 -13.12 38.10
N SER A 696 -8.44 -14.39 38.50
CA SER A 696 -8.94 -15.49 37.68
C SER A 696 -10.44 -15.68 37.89
N THR A 697 -11.10 -16.33 36.94
CA THR A 697 -12.54 -16.65 37.01
C THR A 697 -12.83 -18.03 36.46
N THR A 698 -14.05 -18.52 36.61
CA THR A 698 -14.51 -19.80 36.04
C THR A 698 -15.30 -19.59 34.75
N ARG A 699 -15.35 -20.58 33.86
CA ARG A 699 -16.20 -20.57 32.65
C ARG A 699 -17.65 -20.19 32.96
N ARG A 700 -18.22 -20.76 34.04
CA ARG A 700 -19.60 -20.46 34.46
C ARG A 700 -19.79 -18.98 34.79
N GLN A 701 -18.87 -18.39 35.54
CA GLN A 701 -18.92 -16.96 35.85
C GLN A 701 -18.72 -16.10 34.61
N PHE A 702 -17.79 -16.47 33.72
CA PHE A 702 -17.60 -15.79 32.45
C PHE A 702 -18.89 -15.74 31.63
N VAL A 703 -19.56 -16.88 31.42
CA VAL A 703 -20.84 -16.94 30.69
C VAL A 703 -21.93 -16.11 31.36
N ASN A 704 -22.02 -16.14 32.70
CA ASN A 704 -22.99 -15.32 33.43
C ASN A 704 -22.75 -13.82 33.22
N TYR A 705 -21.48 -13.37 33.25
CA TYR A 705 -21.14 -11.98 32.98
C TYR A 705 -21.41 -11.62 31.52
N LEU A 706 -21.11 -12.53 30.58
CA LEU A 706 -21.35 -12.35 29.17
C LEU A 706 -22.84 -12.10 28.87
N LYS A 707 -23.73 -12.97 29.38
CA LYS A 707 -25.19 -12.81 29.22
C LYS A 707 -25.76 -11.56 29.88
N ARG A 708 -25.10 -11.04 30.91
CA ARG A 708 -25.54 -9.83 31.63
C ARG A 708 -25.05 -8.53 30.99
N GLU A 709 -23.80 -8.51 30.51
CA GLU A 709 -23.14 -7.27 30.11
C GLU A 709 -23.09 -7.08 28.57
N LEU A 710 -23.11 -8.16 27.79
CA LEU A 710 -23.06 -8.08 26.33
C LEU A 710 -24.32 -7.44 25.71
N PRO A 711 -25.56 -7.78 26.12
CA PRO A 711 -26.77 -7.18 25.53
C PRO A 711 -26.80 -5.65 25.63
N ASP A 712 -26.47 -5.10 26.81
CA ASP A 712 -26.39 -3.65 27.02
C ASP A 712 -25.32 -2.99 26.13
N ALA A 713 -24.19 -3.67 25.93
CA ALA A 713 -23.13 -3.19 25.05
C ALA A 713 -23.58 -3.23 23.57
N LEU A 714 -24.29 -4.27 23.14
CA LEU A 714 -24.82 -4.39 21.79
C LEU A 714 -25.86 -3.30 21.48
N GLN A 715 -26.75 -2.98 22.42
CA GLN A 715 -27.70 -1.87 22.26
C GLN A 715 -26.98 -0.54 22.09
N LYS A 716 -25.92 -0.27 22.87
CA LYS A 716 -25.10 0.95 22.73
C LYS A 716 -24.37 1.02 21.39
N LEU A 717 -23.90 -0.13 20.88
CA LEU A 717 -23.29 -0.22 19.56
C LEU A 717 -24.32 0.07 18.43
N GLN A 718 -25.56 -0.43 18.56
CA GLN A 718 -26.65 -0.12 17.63
C GLN A 718 -27.01 1.38 17.66
N GLN A 719 -27.06 2.00 18.84
CA GLN A 719 -27.27 3.45 19.00
C GLN A 719 -26.09 4.29 18.46
N GLY A 720 -24.89 3.73 18.41
CA GLY A 720 -23.69 4.34 17.84
C GLY A 720 -23.61 4.31 16.31
N ASN A 721 -24.73 4.05 15.61
CA ASN A 721 -24.83 3.94 14.16
C ASN A 721 -23.89 2.88 13.54
N ILE A 722 -23.62 1.78 14.25
CA ILE A 722 -22.96 0.62 13.64
C ILE A 722 -23.97 -0.09 12.74
N ALA A 723 -23.62 -0.27 11.46
CA ALA A 723 -24.48 -0.98 10.52
C ALA A 723 -24.75 -2.42 11.01
N PRO A 724 -25.97 -2.98 10.84
CA PRO A 724 -26.29 -4.32 11.31
C PRO A 724 -25.32 -5.41 10.83
N VAL A 725 -24.84 -5.30 9.59
CA VAL A 725 -23.86 -6.22 8.98
C VAL A 725 -22.49 -6.20 9.67
N ASP A 726 -22.18 -5.11 10.38
CA ASP A 726 -20.91 -4.91 11.10
C ASP A 726 -21.07 -5.21 12.62
N LEU A 727 -22.30 -5.45 13.10
CA LEU A 727 -22.61 -5.68 14.52
C LEU A 727 -21.95 -6.96 15.05
N ALA A 728 -21.91 -8.03 14.24
CA ALA A 728 -21.24 -9.27 14.61
C ALA A 728 -19.73 -9.11 14.81
N GLN A 729 -19.09 -8.17 14.11
CA GLN A 729 -17.68 -7.87 14.31
C GLN A 729 -17.48 -6.90 15.49
N ALA A 730 -18.40 -5.96 15.68
CA ALA A 730 -18.39 -5.03 16.79
C ALA A 730 -18.65 -5.73 18.14
N SER A 731 -19.43 -6.81 18.18
CA SER A 731 -19.73 -7.59 19.40
C SER A 731 -18.51 -8.29 20.00
N ILE A 732 -17.51 -8.62 19.17
CA ILE A 732 -16.28 -9.29 19.60
C ILE A 732 -15.55 -8.44 20.64
N GLY A 733 -15.53 -7.11 20.48
CA GLY A 733 -14.85 -6.19 21.39
C GLY A 733 -15.40 -6.26 22.82
N PRO A 734 -16.69 -5.95 23.05
CA PRO A 734 -17.32 -6.08 24.36
C PRO A 734 -17.24 -7.50 24.93
N GLY A 735 -17.46 -8.53 24.10
CA GLY A 735 -17.32 -9.92 24.54
C GLY A 735 -15.90 -10.25 25.01
N MET A 736 -14.89 -9.83 24.25
CA MET A 736 -13.49 -10.01 24.60
C MET A 736 -13.04 -9.12 25.76
N ALA A 737 -13.68 -7.99 26.00
CA ALA A 737 -13.44 -7.19 27.19
C ALA A 737 -13.81 -7.94 28.47
N ILE A 738 -14.90 -8.71 28.44
CA ILE A 738 -15.32 -9.55 29.56
C ILE A 738 -14.35 -10.72 29.77
N TYR A 739 -13.85 -11.32 28.69
CA TYR A 739 -12.89 -12.43 28.77
C TYR A 739 -11.50 -11.96 29.23
N SER A 740 -10.96 -10.95 28.56
CA SER A 740 -9.57 -10.50 28.70
C SER A 740 -9.30 -9.61 29.91
N ARG A 741 -10.32 -9.22 30.69
CA ARG A 741 -10.14 -8.53 32.00
C ARG A 741 -9.64 -9.45 33.11
N TYR A 742 -9.83 -10.76 32.96
CA TYR A 742 -9.31 -11.76 33.89
C TYR A 742 -7.90 -12.19 33.51
N SER A 743 -7.11 -12.64 34.48
CA SER A 743 -5.79 -13.22 34.20
C SER A 743 -5.91 -14.57 33.49
N LYS A 744 -6.89 -15.39 33.89
CA LYS A 744 -7.29 -16.65 33.25
C LYS A 744 -8.77 -16.95 33.50
N VAL A 745 -9.42 -17.59 32.53
CA VAL A 745 -10.76 -18.21 32.69
C VAL A 745 -10.56 -19.72 32.74
N LEU A 746 -10.97 -20.37 33.82
CA LEU A 746 -10.74 -21.80 34.04
C LEU A 746 -11.93 -22.65 33.57
N GLU A 747 -11.63 -23.71 32.84
CA GLU A 747 -12.56 -24.80 32.49
C GLU A 747 -12.81 -25.72 33.70
N SER A 748 -13.79 -26.61 33.59
CA SER A 748 -14.16 -27.55 34.66
C SER A 748 -13.04 -28.53 35.01
N ASP A 749 -12.13 -28.80 34.07
CA ASP A 749 -10.95 -29.64 34.27
C ASP A 749 -9.73 -28.87 34.84
N GLY A 750 -9.90 -27.58 35.13
CA GLY A 750 -8.84 -26.69 35.64
C GLY A 750 -7.90 -26.13 34.58
N THR A 751 -8.09 -26.47 33.29
CA THR A 751 -7.32 -25.88 32.20
C THR A 751 -7.79 -24.44 31.91
N SER A 752 -6.97 -23.66 31.20
CA SER A 752 -7.38 -22.32 30.77
C SER A 752 -8.21 -22.40 29.50
N MET A 753 -9.40 -21.81 29.51
CA MET A 753 -10.26 -21.66 28.33
C MET A 753 -9.50 -20.93 27.22
N SER A 754 -9.55 -21.44 25.99
CA SER A 754 -8.93 -20.81 24.82
C SER A 754 -9.71 -19.60 24.31
N VAL A 755 -9.05 -18.75 23.53
CA VAL A 755 -9.71 -17.61 22.87
C VAL A 755 -10.77 -18.08 21.89
N ARG A 756 -10.54 -19.21 21.20
CA ARG A 756 -11.55 -19.83 20.32
C ARG A 756 -12.84 -20.16 21.04
N THR A 757 -12.76 -20.81 22.20
CA THR A 757 -13.95 -21.14 23.00
C THR A 757 -14.66 -19.87 23.46
N ALA A 758 -13.91 -18.83 23.84
CA ALA A 758 -14.50 -17.55 24.21
C ALA A 758 -15.24 -16.88 23.04
N LEU A 759 -14.65 -16.86 21.83
CA LEU A 759 -15.30 -16.34 20.61
C LEU A 759 -16.60 -17.09 20.30
N GLN A 760 -16.60 -18.41 20.42
CA GLN A 760 -17.80 -19.23 20.20
C GLN A 760 -18.92 -18.84 21.16
N LEU A 761 -18.61 -18.66 22.45
CA LEU A 761 -19.59 -18.24 23.46
C LEU A 761 -20.11 -16.81 23.23
N ILE A 762 -19.25 -15.91 22.76
CA ILE A 762 -19.63 -14.52 22.41
C ILE A 762 -20.60 -14.53 21.23
N ASN A 763 -20.28 -15.27 20.17
CA ASN A 763 -21.17 -15.39 19.00
C ASN A 763 -22.50 -16.04 19.38
N GLN A 764 -22.48 -17.10 20.19
CA GLN A 764 -23.71 -17.73 20.67
C GLN A 764 -24.60 -16.74 21.44
N THR A 765 -24.01 -15.90 22.30
CA THR A 765 -24.77 -14.90 23.07
C THR A 765 -25.29 -13.77 22.17
N LEU A 766 -24.55 -13.41 21.12
CA LEU A 766 -25.01 -12.49 20.09
C LEU A 766 -26.22 -13.07 19.33
N ASP A 767 -26.14 -14.33 18.91
CA ASP A 767 -27.23 -15.00 18.18
C ASP A 767 -28.49 -15.07 19.05
N GLU A 768 -28.35 -15.36 20.35
CA GLU A 768 -29.45 -15.30 21.33
C GLU A 768 -30.09 -13.90 21.38
N PHE A 769 -29.27 -12.84 21.44
CA PHE A 769 -29.75 -11.45 21.47
C PHE A 769 -30.47 -11.04 20.18
N LEU A 770 -29.94 -11.42 19.02
CA LEU A 770 -30.55 -11.13 17.72
C LEU A 770 -31.88 -11.87 17.54
N ALA A 771 -31.94 -13.14 17.95
CA ALA A 771 -33.16 -13.94 17.90
C ALA A 771 -34.26 -13.39 18.83
N GLU A 772 -33.89 -12.83 19.99
CA GLU A 772 -34.84 -12.14 20.88
C GLU A 772 -35.43 -10.88 20.22
N GLN A 773 -34.62 -10.07 19.53
CA GLN A 773 -35.11 -8.91 18.75
C GLN A 773 -36.04 -9.35 17.60
N GLU A 774 -35.72 -10.45 16.92
CA GLU A 774 -36.57 -11.00 15.86
C GLU A 774 -37.93 -11.46 16.39
N GLY A 775 -37.97 -11.95 17.63
CA GLY A 775 -39.20 -12.32 18.33
C GLY A 775 -40.15 -11.14 18.59
N GLU A 776 -39.62 -9.91 18.69
CA GLU A 776 -40.39 -8.67 18.91
C GLU A 776 -40.98 -8.07 17.62
N PHE A 777 -40.54 -8.51 16.44
CA PHE A 777 -41.05 -8.02 15.17
C PHE A 777 -42.48 -8.51 14.86
N ASP A 778 -43.24 -7.71 14.11
CA ASP A 778 -44.55 -8.10 13.62
C ASP A 778 -44.46 -9.30 12.66
N ALA A 779 -45.59 -9.96 12.39
CA ALA A 779 -45.62 -11.19 11.61
C ALA A 779 -45.15 -10.99 10.15
N GLU A 780 -45.35 -9.81 9.57
CA GLU A 780 -44.98 -9.50 8.18
C GLU A 780 -43.47 -9.27 8.07
N THR A 781 -42.87 -8.57 9.04
CA THR A 781 -41.41 -8.35 9.11
C THR A 781 -40.65 -9.65 9.34
N ARG A 782 -41.13 -10.53 10.23
CA ARG A 782 -40.54 -11.87 10.43
C ARG A 782 -40.61 -12.73 9.17
N PHE A 783 -41.73 -12.69 8.45
CA PHE A 783 -41.87 -13.40 7.18
C PHE A 783 -40.88 -12.88 6.14
N ALA A 784 -40.67 -11.56 6.04
CA ALA A 784 -39.71 -10.97 5.11
C ALA A 784 -38.26 -11.37 5.41
N LEU A 785 -37.86 -11.44 6.69
CA LEU A 785 -36.53 -11.90 7.10
C LEU A 785 -36.31 -13.39 6.77
N ILE A 786 -37.26 -14.26 7.13
CA ILE A 786 -37.20 -15.70 6.84
C ILE A 786 -37.16 -15.95 5.32
N TRP A 787 -37.96 -15.20 4.56
CA TRP A 787 -37.96 -15.28 3.10
C TRP A 787 -36.61 -14.85 2.51
N PHE A 788 -35.99 -13.79 3.04
CA PHE A 788 -34.69 -13.31 2.57
C PHE A 788 -33.55 -14.31 2.83
N GLU A 789 -33.54 -14.98 3.99
CA GLU A 789 -32.57 -16.04 4.31
C GLU A 789 -32.72 -17.31 3.45
N HIS A 790 -33.92 -17.59 2.93
CA HIS A 790 -34.18 -18.81 2.14
C HIS A 790 -34.00 -18.64 0.63
N VAL A 791 -33.90 -17.39 0.14
CA VAL A 791 -33.87 -17.07 -1.30
C VAL A 791 -32.48 -16.61 -1.77
N HIS A 792 -31.55 -16.35 -0.85
CA HIS A 792 -30.15 -16.00 -1.12
C HIS A 792 -29.19 -16.85 -0.31
#